data_AF-W8GJM4-F1
#
_entry.id   AF-W8GJM4-F1
#
_cell.length_a   1.000
_cell.length_b   1.000
_cell.length_c   1.000
_cell.angle_alpha   90.00
_cell.angle_beta   90.00
_cell.angle_gamma   90.00
#
_symmetry.space_group_name_H-M   'P 1'
#
loop_
_entity.id
_entity.type
_entity.pdbx_description
1 polymer ?
#
loop_
_entity_poly.entity_id
_entity_poly.type
_entity_poly.pdbx_seq_one_letter_code
_entity_poly.pdbx_strand_id
1 'polypeptide(L)'
;MEKKFDHLLIEKKWQNHWDKYNIFYTNLNSKKNKYYTLDMFPYPSGAGLHVGHPEGYTATDIIARMKKMQGYEVLHPIGFDAFGLPAEQYAIKTGNSPIEFTNKNINNFRNQLKKFGFSFDWTKEINTTDKNYFKITQVIFAMLYKNGLAELKEIDVNWSPSLNTVLANEEVILNKKGERVSERDELPVYNKKMKQWVLKITKYADRLFKGLSYLDWPESVKNLQKNWIYLKDHNDNFTDKLHLKDWIFARQRYWGEPFPIIHFENGEIYLIPEEEYPIELPNIKNYNFNQDGKPALSHAKNWINVEINGKKGTRDLNTMPQWAGSCWYYIAYLLKKDDQTYLDLNSIEAKKIINKWLPVDLYIGGQEHAVLHLLYARFWHLFLYDQKITKVKEPFICLFNQGMILGPNGQKMSKSKGNIINPDLIIEKYGADTLRVYLMFMGPLADDKPWSEESINGIYNWLQRVYRLFVDETNLKIVKEADQEMKEKFNKFLIKIEKDFEHLKFNTAISEMMIFVNFFYKKKNITKNIRISFLKILSCYAPHISEEIAFLTEKKIINFFNQTWPKKYTIKKKEQNKIYLVQINGKIRGKILEENSINIKNISELKKYLENNFKKYFQDKSDYKLRIIKDKIIVIDFK
;
A
#
# COMPACT_ATOMS: atom_id res chain seq x y z
N MET A 1 -12.50 -31.95 -19.65
CA MET A 1 -11.76 -30.96 -18.82
C MET A 1 -12.11 -31.20 -17.38
N GLU A 2 -11.14 -31.08 -16.46
CA GLU A 2 -11.44 -31.13 -15.02
C GLU A 2 -12.49 -30.08 -14.66
N LYS A 3 -13.55 -30.50 -13.95
CA LYS A 3 -14.68 -29.66 -13.59
C LYS A 3 -14.46 -28.84 -12.31
N LYS A 4 -13.26 -28.92 -11.73
CA LYS A 4 -12.86 -28.22 -10.50
C LYS A 4 -11.54 -27.51 -10.74
N PHE A 5 -11.40 -26.30 -10.19
CA PHE A 5 -10.12 -25.58 -10.18
C PHE A 5 -9.24 -26.16 -9.07
N ASP A 6 -8.19 -26.88 -9.44
CA ASP A 6 -7.16 -27.37 -8.54
C ASP A 6 -6.08 -26.30 -8.29
N HIS A 7 -6.29 -25.50 -7.25
CA HIS A 7 -5.41 -24.37 -6.93
C HIS A 7 -3.98 -24.81 -6.62
N LEU A 8 -3.77 -26.01 -6.03
CA LEU A 8 -2.44 -26.48 -5.63
C LEU A 8 -1.52 -26.68 -6.84
N LEU A 9 -2.05 -27.25 -7.93
CA LEU A 9 -1.30 -27.46 -9.17
C LEU A 9 -1.27 -26.20 -10.04
N ILE A 10 -2.42 -25.54 -10.20
CA ILE A 10 -2.59 -24.48 -11.19
C ILE A 10 -1.90 -23.18 -10.78
N GLU A 11 -1.99 -22.79 -9.50
CA GLU A 11 -1.34 -21.55 -9.05
C GLU A 11 0.17 -21.65 -9.20
N LYS A 12 0.77 -22.79 -8.82
CA LYS A 12 2.19 -23.07 -9.01
C LYS A 12 2.58 -23.06 -10.50
N LYS A 13 1.74 -23.61 -11.40
CA LYS A 13 1.98 -23.57 -12.85
C LYS A 13 2.15 -22.12 -13.34
N TRP A 14 1.24 -21.24 -12.98
CA TRP A 14 1.24 -19.85 -13.45
C TRP A 14 2.32 -18.99 -12.77
N GLN A 15 2.58 -19.21 -11.48
CA GLN A 15 3.69 -18.55 -10.78
C GLN A 15 5.04 -18.88 -11.44
N ASN A 16 5.29 -20.17 -11.72
CA ASN A 16 6.50 -20.59 -12.43
C ASN A 16 6.59 -20.00 -13.83
N HIS A 17 5.46 -19.88 -14.54
CA HIS A 17 5.42 -19.23 -15.85
C HIS A 17 5.81 -17.75 -15.75
N TRP A 18 5.19 -16.99 -14.85
CA TRP A 18 5.47 -15.57 -14.71
C TRP A 18 6.90 -15.28 -14.28
N ASP A 19 7.46 -16.08 -13.36
CA ASP A 19 8.85 -15.99 -12.92
C ASP A 19 9.82 -16.30 -14.08
N LYS A 20 9.60 -17.41 -14.80
CA LYS A 20 10.47 -17.84 -15.90
C LYS A 20 10.59 -16.80 -17.01
N TYR A 21 9.49 -16.10 -17.32
CA TYR A 21 9.44 -15.12 -18.41
C TYR A 21 9.50 -13.67 -17.93
N ASN A 22 9.76 -13.44 -16.63
CA ASN A 22 9.85 -12.13 -16.00
C ASN A 22 8.69 -11.19 -16.39
N ILE A 23 7.46 -11.71 -16.32
CA ILE A 23 6.26 -11.06 -16.89
C ILE A 23 5.98 -9.67 -16.29
N PHE A 24 6.40 -9.47 -15.03
CA PHE A 24 6.15 -8.24 -14.26
C PHE A 24 7.27 -7.21 -14.33
N TYR A 25 8.24 -7.41 -15.23
CA TYR A 25 9.36 -6.49 -15.44
C TYR A 25 8.92 -5.04 -15.77
N THR A 26 9.62 -4.10 -15.17
CA THR A 26 9.46 -2.65 -15.39
C THR A 26 10.60 -2.10 -16.24
N ASN A 27 10.28 -1.56 -17.42
CA ASN A 27 11.24 -0.79 -18.20
C ASN A 27 11.29 0.67 -17.73
N LEU A 28 12.24 1.01 -16.86
CA LEU A 28 12.40 2.40 -16.35
C LEU A 28 12.66 3.44 -17.45
N ASN A 29 13.11 3.03 -18.64
CA ASN A 29 13.37 3.87 -19.81
C ASN A 29 12.19 3.96 -20.81
N SER A 30 11.07 3.28 -20.53
CA SER A 30 9.86 3.26 -21.38
C SER A 30 9.34 4.66 -21.71
N LYS A 31 8.87 4.89 -22.95
CA LYS A 31 8.24 6.18 -23.34
C LYS A 31 6.77 6.28 -22.94
N LYS A 32 6.19 5.21 -22.40
CA LYS A 32 4.80 5.21 -21.90
C LYS A 32 4.69 6.11 -20.67
N ASN A 33 3.47 6.56 -20.38
CA ASN A 33 3.17 7.20 -19.10
C ASN A 33 3.51 6.26 -17.96
N LYS A 34 4.18 6.76 -16.92
CA LYS A 34 4.55 5.96 -15.75
C LYS A 34 3.38 5.85 -14.77
N TYR A 35 3.36 4.75 -14.02
CA TYR A 35 2.59 4.61 -12.79
C TYR A 35 3.43 3.88 -11.74
N TYR A 36 3.75 4.54 -10.65
CA TYR A 36 4.52 4.00 -9.55
C TYR A 36 3.59 3.74 -8.37
N THR A 37 3.26 2.47 -8.15
CA THR A 37 2.49 2.03 -6.98
C THR A 37 3.40 1.28 -6.03
N LEU A 38 3.23 1.53 -4.74
CA LEU A 38 4.14 1.03 -3.73
C LEU A 38 3.39 0.70 -2.44
N ASP A 39 3.80 -0.40 -1.82
CA ASP A 39 3.41 -0.75 -0.46
C ASP A 39 4.49 -0.39 0.54
N MET A 40 4.09 -0.17 1.78
CA MET A 40 5.05 -0.21 2.87
C MET A 40 5.63 -1.63 2.98
N PHE A 41 6.91 -1.76 2.64
CA PHE A 41 7.60 -3.05 2.62
C PHE A 41 7.68 -3.70 4.03
N PRO A 42 7.64 -5.04 4.13
CA PRO A 42 7.55 -5.72 5.42
C PRO A 42 8.86 -5.69 6.21
N TYR A 43 8.71 -5.80 7.53
CA TYR A 43 9.79 -6.19 8.43
C TYR A 43 9.93 -7.72 8.40
N PRO A 44 11.07 -8.29 7.96
CA PRO A 44 11.33 -9.73 7.97
C PRO A 44 11.66 -10.22 9.39
N SER A 45 10.79 -9.88 10.35
CA SER A 45 10.83 -10.33 11.74
C SER A 45 9.97 -11.59 11.89
N GLY A 46 10.19 -12.39 12.94
CA GLY A 46 9.24 -13.43 13.32
C GLY A 46 9.20 -14.68 12.43
N ALA A 47 8.07 -15.38 12.44
CA ALA A 47 7.84 -16.66 11.74
C ALA A 47 7.37 -16.52 10.27
N GLY A 48 7.23 -15.30 9.74
CA GLY A 48 6.65 -15.06 8.42
C GLY A 48 5.56 -13.99 8.41
N LEU A 49 4.86 -13.88 7.29
CA LEU A 49 3.65 -13.10 7.11
C LEU A 49 2.52 -13.64 8.00
N HIS A 50 1.63 -12.75 8.42
CA HIS A 50 0.26 -13.06 8.79
C HIS A 50 -0.71 -12.47 7.75
N VAL A 51 -1.96 -12.93 7.73
CA VAL A 51 -3.00 -12.54 6.74
C VAL A 51 -3.34 -11.05 6.66
N GLY A 52 -2.84 -10.22 7.57
CA GLY A 52 -2.99 -8.76 7.52
C GLY A 52 -2.01 -8.07 6.56
N HIS A 53 -0.80 -8.60 6.39
CA HIS A 53 0.18 -8.04 5.45
C HIS A 53 -0.30 -8.04 3.98
N PRO A 54 -0.84 -9.14 3.43
CA PRO A 54 -1.22 -9.20 2.02
C PRO A 54 -2.43 -8.32 1.68
N GLU A 55 -3.12 -7.71 2.63
CA GLU A 55 -4.27 -6.85 2.33
C GLU A 55 -3.86 -5.63 1.49
N GLY A 56 -2.89 -4.85 1.96
CA GLY A 56 -2.33 -3.72 1.22
C GLY A 56 -1.72 -4.16 -0.11
N TYR A 57 -0.90 -5.23 -0.07
CA TYR A 57 -0.21 -5.77 -1.24
C TYR A 57 -1.17 -6.27 -2.33
N THR A 58 -2.35 -6.78 -1.94
CA THR A 58 -3.39 -7.16 -2.90
C THR A 58 -4.01 -5.92 -3.55
N ALA A 59 -4.24 -4.86 -2.78
CA ALA A 59 -4.80 -3.61 -3.29
C ALA A 59 -3.87 -2.95 -4.32
N THR A 60 -2.58 -2.80 -4.02
CA THR A 60 -1.60 -2.26 -4.98
C THR A 60 -1.43 -3.15 -6.20
N ASP A 61 -1.45 -4.48 -6.05
CA ASP A 61 -1.37 -5.42 -7.18
C ASP A 61 -2.56 -5.29 -8.13
N ILE A 62 -3.78 -5.11 -7.61
CA ILE A 62 -4.98 -4.88 -8.43
C ILE A 62 -4.80 -3.60 -9.27
N ILE A 63 -4.31 -2.53 -8.66
CA ILE A 63 -4.09 -1.25 -9.35
C ILE A 63 -2.94 -1.36 -10.35
N ALA A 64 -1.84 -2.04 -10.00
CA ALA A 64 -0.72 -2.29 -10.89
C ALA A 64 -1.17 -3.01 -12.17
N ARG A 65 -1.94 -4.10 -12.01
CA ARG A 65 -2.50 -4.89 -13.12
C ARG A 65 -3.44 -4.06 -13.99
N MET A 66 -4.34 -3.28 -13.38
CA MET A 66 -5.22 -2.37 -14.13
C MET A 66 -4.42 -1.34 -14.92
N LYS A 67 -3.47 -0.64 -14.28
CA LYS A 67 -2.69 0.43 -14.91
C LYS A 67 -1.82 -0.10 -16.04
N LYS A 68 -1.21 -1.27 -15.87
CA LYS A 68 -0.44 -1.93 -16.94
C LYS A 68 -1.33 -2.20 -18.15
N MET A 69 -2.53 -2.76 -17.92
CA MET A 69 -3.49 -3.01 -18.99
C MET A 69 -4.05 -1.73 -19.62
N GLN A 70 -4.14 -0.62 -18.88
CA GLN A 70 -4.51 0.71 -19.39
C GLN A 70 -3.38 1.35 -20.23
N GLY A 71 -2.23 0.70 -20.36
CA GLY A 71 -1.13 1.14 -21.23
C GLY A 71 -0.02 1.92 -20.53
N TYR A 72 -0.04 2.00 -19.20
CA TYR A 72 1.04 2.61 -18.43
C TYR A 72 2.26 1.68 -18.37
N GLU A 73 3.45 2.26 -18.22
CA GLU A 73 4.58 1.52 -17.64
C GLU A 73 4.43 1.54 -16.12
N VAL A 74 4.33 0.37 -15.50
CA VAL A 74 4.06 0.26 -14.08
C VAL A 74 5.30 -0.20 -13.35
N LEU A 75 5.72 0.56 -12.34
CA LEU A 75 6.67 0.09 -11.33
C LEU A 75 5.88 -0.35 -10.11
N HIS A 76 5.96 -1.64 -9.80
CA HIS A 76 5.38 -2.24 -8.60
C HIS A 76 6.47 -3.09 -7.93
N PRO A 77 7.31 -2.49 -7.07
CA PRO A 77 8.45 -3.18 -6.48
C PRO A 77 8.10 -3.69 -5.08
N ILE A 78 8.98 -4.52 -4.53
CA ILE A 78 8.90 -4.99 -3.14
C ILE A 78 10.30 -5.09 -2.55
N GLY A 79 10.42 -5.14 -1.22
CA GLY A 79 11.70 -5.29 -0.55
C GLY A 79 11.51 -5.66 0.90
N PHE A 80 12.58 -5.52 1.69
CA PHE A 80 12.58 -5.90 3.09
C PHE A 80 13.30 -4.86 3.93
N ASP A 81 12.61 -4.35 4.95
CA ASP A 81 13.23 -3.48 5.96
C ASP A 81 13.77 -4.32 7.11
N ALA A 82 15.02 -4.72 6.94
CA ALA A 82 15.62 -5.87 7.59
C ALA A 82 16.60 -5.51 8.73
N PHE A 83 17.06 -4.27 8.81
CA PHE A 83 17.79 -3.77 9.96
C PHE A 83 16.86 -3.46 11.14
N GLY A 84 17.45 -3.24 12.31
CA GLY A 84 16.76 -2.71 13.47
C GLY A 84 16.23 -3.72 14.49
N LEU A 85 15.53 -3.15 15.48
CA LEU A 85 15.04 -3.84 16.66
C LEU A 85 14.17 -5.07 16.38
N PRO A 86 13.19 -5.04 15.43
CA PRO A 86 12.30 -6.17 15.20
C PRO A 86 13.03 -7.44 14.77
N ALA A 87 14.02 -7.31 13.87
CA ALA A 87 14.80 -8.45 13.39
C ALA A 87 15.78 -8.94 14.47
N GLU A 88 16.48 -8.00 15.12
CA GLU A 88 17.52 -8.32 16.11
C GLU A 88 16.96 -9.03 17.35
N GLN A 89 15.90 -8.48 17.95
CA GLN A 89 15.34 -9.05 19.18
C GLN A 89 14.79 -10.45 18.96
N TYR A 90 14.16 -10.68 17.81
CA TYR A 90 13.61 -11.97 17.49
C TYR A 90 14.71 -13.01 17.23
N ALA A 91 15.81 -12.61 16.55
CA ALA A 91 16.99 -13.47 16.40
C ALA A 91 17.61 -13.82 17.77
N ILE A 92 17.83 -12.83 18.63
CA ILE A 92 18.40 -13.03 19.98
C ILE A 92 17.50 -13.93 20.83
N LYS A 93 16.19 -13.66 20.87
CA LYS A 93 15.21 -14.46 21.64
C LYS A 93 15.17 -15.93 21.22
N THR A 94 15.53 -16.21 19.97
CA THR A 94 15.55 -17.57 19.40
C THR A 94 16.95 -18.20 19.37
N GLY A 95 17.95 -17.54 19.97
CA GLY A 95 19.33 -18.04 20.04
C GLY A 95 20.11 -17.98 18.73
N ASN A 96 19.68 -17.14 17.77
CA ASN A 96 20.28 -17.06 16.44
C ASN A 96 21.08 -15.77 16.23
N SER A 97 22.03 -15.81 15.29
CA SER A 97 22.71 -14.61 14.77
C SER A 97 21.72 -13.71 14.03
N PRO A 98 21.67 -12.38 14.31
CA PRO A 98 20.83 -11.45 13.55
C PRO A 98 21.07 -11.50 12.03
N ILE A 99 22.30 -11.70 11.57
CA ILE A 99 22.64 -11.79 10.14
C ILE A 99 21.94 -12.98 9.48
N GLU A 100 22.26 -14.19 9.96
CA GLU A 100 21.80 -15.44 9.37
C GLU A 100 20.27 -15.56 9.49
N PHE A 101 19.74 -15.15 10.63
CA PHE A 101 18.31 -15.23 10.89
C PHE A 101 17.50 -14.27 10.01
N THR A 102 18.01 -13.05 9.81
CA THR A 102 17.38 -12.07 8.93
C THR A 102 17.34 -12.58 7.47
N ASN A 103 18.45 -13.13 6.97
CA ASN A 103 18.50 -13.72 5.63
C ASN A 103 17.51 -14.90 5.47
N LYS A 104 17.41 -15.76 6.48
CA LYS A 104 16.42 -16.85 6.50
C LYS A 104 14.99 -16.31 6.44
N ASN A 105 14.67 -15.27 7.20
CA ASN A 105 13.33 -14.67 7.19
C ASN A 105 13.02 -13.97 5.88
N ILE A 106 13.96 -13.22 5.32
CA ILE A 106 13.81 -12.59 4.00
C ILE A 106 13.43 -13.65 2.96
N ASN A 107 14.13 -14.79 2.94
CA ASN A 107 13.81 -15.90 2.04
C ASN A 107 12.41 -16.46 2.28
N ASN A 108 12.01 -16.63 3.54
CA ASN A 108 10.66 -17.08 3.89
C ASN A 108 9.59 -16.10 3.41
N PHE A 109 9.73 -14.81 3.73
CA PHE A 109 8.79 -13.77 3.31
C PHE A 109 8.71 -13.68 1.78
N ARG A 110 9.84 -13.70 1.08
CA ARG A 110 9.88 -13.73 -0.39
C ARG A 110 9.09 -14.91 -0.95
N ASN A 111 9.31 -16.11 -0.42
CA ASN A 111 8.59 -17.30 -0.86
C ASN A 111 7.08 -17.19 -0.58
N GLN A 112 6.69 -16.69 0.58
CA GLN A 112 5.28 -16.46 0.92
C GLN A 112 4.63 -15.44 -0.02
N LEU A 113 5.29 -14.31 -0.29
CA LEU A 113 4.80 -13.28 -1.22
C LEU A 113 4.67 -13.83 -2.64
N LYS A 114 5.61 -14.66 -3.12
CA LYS A 114 5.52 -15.30 -4.44
C LYS A 114 4.30 -16.23 -4.56
N LYS A 115 3.90 -16.92 -3.49
CA LYS A 115 2.70 -17.77 -3.49
C LYS A 115 1.40 -16.99 -3.75
N PHE A 116 1.36 -15.69 -3.47
CA PHE A 116 0.19 -14.85 -3.80
C PHE A 116 0.10 -14.50 -5.29
N GLY A 117 1.16 -14.72 -6.07
CA GLY A 117 1.22 -14.29 -7.47
C GLY A 117 1.09 -12.78 -7.64
N PHE A 118 1.62 -11.98 -6.71
CA PHE A 118 1.68 -10.52 -6.88
C PHE A 118 2.56 -10.15 -8.09
N SER A 119 2.17 -9.10 -8.81
CA SER A 119 2.89 -8.55 -9.97
C SER A 119 4.09 -7.70 -9.56
N PHE A 120 4.85 -8.14 -8.57
CA PHE A 120 6.06 -7.45 -8.17
C PHE A 120 7.15 -7.62 -9.23
N ASP A 121 7.85 -6.52 -9.52
CA ASP A 121 9.12 -6.57 -10.25
C ASP A 121 10.24 -7.03 -9.30
N TRP A 122 10.44 -8.35 -9.24
CA TRP A 122 11.47 -8.96 -8.40
C TRP A 122 12.89 -8.56 -8.80
N THR A 123 13.12 -8.01 -9.99
CA THR A 123 14.45 -7.47 -10.36
C THR A 123 14.78 -6.19 -9.60
N LYS A 124 13.76 -5.52 -9.06
CA LYS A 124 13.88 -4.33 -8.21
C LYS A 124 13.82 -4.68 -6.73
N GLU A 125 13.92 -5.93 -6.34
CA GLU A 125 13.94 -6.27 -4.93
C GLU A 125 15.11 -5.59 -4.19
N ILE A 126 14.81 -5.00 -3.02
CA ILE A 126 15.82 -4.42 -2.13
C ILE A 126 15.77 -5.06 -0.75
N ASN A 127 16.90 -5.00 -0.06
CA ASN A 127 17.05 -5.40 1.32
C ASN A 127 17.88 -4.33 2.04
N THR A 128 17.38 -3.76 3.14
CA THR A 128 18.10 -2.69 3.84
C THR A 128 19.41 -3.15 4.47
N THR A 129 19.61 -4.47 4.68
CA THR A 129 20.88 -5.05 5.15
C THR A 129 21.90 -5.37 4.05
N ASP A 130 21.54 -5.18 2.78
CA ASP A 130 22.48 -5.35 1.67
C ASP A 130 23.54 -4.26 1.70
N LYS A 131 24.82 -4.64 1.61
CA LYS A 131 25.95 -3.71 1.63
C LYS A 131 25.91 -2.63 0.56
N ASN A 132 25.40 -2.96 -0.64
CA ASN A 132 25.23 -2.00 -1.71
C ASN A 132 24.08 -1.03 -1.42
N TYR A 133 23.08 -1.45 -0.65
CA TYR A 133 21.98 -0.59 -0.22
C TYR A 133 22.43 0.37 0.89
N PHE A 134 22.92 -0.16 2.01
CA PHE A 134 23.25 0.69 3.15
C PHE A 134 24.50 1.54 2.93
N LYS A 135 25.35 1.21 1.93
CA LYS A 135 26.36 2.15 1.40
C LYS A 135 25.72 3.51 1.07
N ILE A 136 24.61 3.52 0.33
CA ILE A 136 23.93 4.77 -0.04
C ILE A 136 23.28 5.43 1.19
N THR A 137 22.76 4.65 2.14
CA THR A 137 22.30 5.20 3.42
C THR A 137 23.43 5.95 4.17
N GLN A 138 24.64 5.38 4.19
CA GLN A 138 25.83 6.04 4.76
C GLN A 138 26.21 7.32 3.99
N VAL A 139 26.12 7.31 2.66
CA VAL A 139 26.31 8.51 1.82
C VAL A 139 25.30 9.60 2.20
N ILE A 140 24.01 9.27 2.30
CA ILE A 140 22.97 10.25 2.65
C ILE A 140 23.21 10.82 4.06
N PHE A 141 23.60 9.99 5.03
CA PHE A 141 23.99 10.46 6.36
C PHE A 141 25.20 11.41 6.30
N ALA A 142 26.25 11.05 5.56
CA ALA A 142 27.42 11.89 5.37
C ALA A 142 27.05 13.25 4.75
N MET A 143 26.11 13.26 3.79
CA MET A 143 25.57 14.50 3.23
C MET A 143 24.81 15.33 4.28
N LEU A 144 23.96 14.70 5.10
CA LEU A 144 23.26 15.38 6.20
C LEU A 144 24.25 16.01 7.20
N TYR A 145 25.31 15.27 7.56
CA TYR A 145 26.37 15.77 8.44
C TYR A 145 27.12 16.97 7.84
N LYS A 146 27.58 16.85 6.58
CA LYS A 146 28.27 17.93 5.85
C LYS A 146 27.41 19.20 5.70
N ASN A 147 26.08 19.05 5.66
CA ASN A 147 25.14 20.17 5.59
C ASN A 147 24.70 20.69 6.99
N GLY A 148 25.33 20.23 8.08
CA GLY A 148 25.02 20.67 9.44
C GLY A 148 23.62 20.27 9.92
N LEU A 149 23.05 19.20 9.35
CA LEU A 149 21.76 18.62 9.70
C LEU A 149 21.88 17.38 10.59
N ALA A 150 23.04 16.73 10.65
CA ALA A 150 23.36 15.74 11.66
C ALA A 150 24.40 16.31 12.63
N GLU A 151 24.17 16.17 13.93
CA GLU A 151 25.13 16.60 14.95
C GLU A 151 25.15 15.63 16.13
N LEU A 152 26.28 15.58 16.82
CA LEU A 152 26.43 14.84 18.07
C LEU A 152 26.30 15.83 19.24
N LYS A 153 25.27 15.69 20.07
CA LYS A 153 25.05 16.58 21.24
C LYS A 153 24.60 15.82 22.47
N GLU A 154 24.88 16.39 23.64
CA GLU A 154 24.28 15.92 24.90
C GLU A 154 22.83 16.40 24.97
N ILE A 155 21.90 15.46 25.18
CA ILE A 155 20.47 15.74 25.19
C ILE A 155 19.75 14.75 26.12
N ASP A 156 18.59 15.15 26.64
CA ASP A 156 17.66 14.24 27.30
C ASP A 156 17.03 13.30 26.26
N VAL A 157 17.25 12.00 26.45
CA VAL A 157 16.79 10.95 25.54
C VAL A 157 15.79 10.05 26.21
N ASN A 158 14.93 9.46 25.38
CA ASN A 158 13.99 8.43 25.80
C ASN A 158 14.74 7.09 25.88
N TRP A 159 15.06 6.63 27.08
CA TRP A 159 15.73 5.37 27.33
C TRP A 159 14.72 4.26 27.64
N SER A 160 14.78 3.17 26.87
CA SER A 160 14.04 1.94 27.16
C SER A 160 14.97 0.89 27.79
N PRO A 161 14.79 0.54 29.08
CA PRO A 161 15.57 -0.51 29.72
C PRO A 161 15.29 -1.90 29.14
N SER A 162 14.05 -2.19 28.75
CA SER A 162 13.67 -3.48 28.15
C SER A 162 14.32 -3.71 26.80
N LEU A 163 14.46 -2.65 26.01
CA LEU A 163 15.11 -2.68 24.71
C LEU A 163 16.61 -2.33 24.78
N ASN A 164 17.13 -1.95 25.94
CA ASN A 164 18.51 -1.48 26.13
C ASN A 164 18.96 -0.48 25.03
N THR A 165 18.11 0.49 24.69
CA THR A 165 18.46 1.51 23.69
C THR A 165 17.63 2.78 23.87
N VAL A 166 18.14 3.85 23.29
CA VAL A 166 17.38 5.08 23.05
C VAL A 166 16.30 4.88 21.99
N LEU A 167 15.20 5.60 22.18
CA LEU A 167 14.06 5.73 21.27
C LEU A 167 13.88 7.19 20.81
N ALA A 168 13.38 7.38 19.59
CA ALA A 168 12.91 8.69 19.15
C ALA A 168 11.63 9.11 19.91
N ASN A 169 11.21 10.36 19.79
CA ASN A 169 9.98 10.83 20.47
C ASN A 169 8.74 10.14 19.89
N GLU A 170 8.76 9.92 18.58
CA GLU A 170 7.74 9.26 17.79
C GLU A 170 7.62 7.76 18.14
N GLU A 171 8.62 7.17 18.81
CA GLU A 171 8.63 5.77 19.25
C GLU A 171 8.12 5.61 20.71
N VAL A 172 7.69 6.71 21.34
CA VAL A 172 7.16 6.73 22.72
C VAL A 172 5.69 7.13 22.69
N ILE A 173 4.84 6.29 23.27
CA ILE A 173 3.39 6.50 23.36
C ILE A 173 2.95 6.57 24.82
N LEU A 174 1.71 7.00 25.05
CA LEU A 174 1.06 6.93 26.36
C LEU A 174 0.19 5.69 26.44
N ASN A 175 0.37 4.87 27.46
CA ASN A 175 -0.51 3.72 27.71
C ASN A 175 -1.86 4.17 28.31
N LYS A 176 -2.78 3.22 28.55
CA LYS A 176 -4.10 3.51 29.13
C LYS A 176 -4.06 4.17 30.52
N LYS A 177 -2.94 4.08 31.23
CA LYS A 177 -2.72 4.70 32.55
C LYS A 177 -2.05 6.08 32.44
N GLY A 178 -1.75 6.56 31.23
CA GLY A 178 -1.05 7.81 31.00
C GLY A 178 0.47 7.72 31.20
N GLU A 179 1.03 6.51 31.29
CA GLU A 179 2.48 6.32 31.45
C GLU A 179 3.19 6.31 30.10
N ARG A 180 4.40 6.86 30.06
CA ARG A 180 5.26 6.86 28.87
C ARG A 180 5.83 5.47 28.64
N VAL A 181 5.47 4.84 27.54
CA VAL A 181 5.90 3.49 27.17
C VAL A 181 6.41 3.44 25.74
N SER A 182 7.18 2.40 25.44
CA SER A 182 7.67 2.12 24.08
C SER A 182 6.52 1.64 23.19
N GLU A 183 6.48 2.11 21.93
CA GLU A 183 5.49 1.65 20.94
C GLU A 183 5.58 0.15 20.63
N ARG A 184 6.74 -0.47 20.91
CA ARG A 184 7.05 -1.84 20.51
C ARG A 184 6.59 -2.89 21.50
N ASP A 185 6.81 -2.65 22.79
CA ASP A 185 6.63 -3.63 23.87
C ASP A 185 5.72 -3.11 25.00
N GLU A 186 5.24 -1.87 24.91
CA GLU A 186 4.38 -1.22 25.90
C GLU A 186 5.01 -1.17 27.31
N LEU A 187 6.35 -1.24 27.42
CA LEU A 187 7.08 -1.15 28.69
C LEU A 187 7.59 0.28 28.98
N PRO A 188 7.80 0.65 30.27
CA PRO A 188 8.15 2.02 30.67
C PRO A 188 9.44 2.57 30.04
N VAL A 189 9.39 3.86 29.70
CA VAL A 189 10.49 4.63 29.12
C VAL A 189 10.87 5.78 30.05
N TYR A 190 12.17 5.98 30.25
CA TYR A 190 12.71 6.95 31.21
C TYR A 190 13.54 8.01 30.49
N ASN A 191 13.62 9.21 31.05
CA ASN A 191 14.55 10.22 30.54
C ASN A 191 15.97 9.95 31.07
N LYS A 192 16.96 10.04 30.20
CA LYS A 192 18.38 9.94 30.55
C LYS A 192 19.16 10.99 29.76
N LYS A 193 20.13 11.67 30.38
CA LYS A 193 21.07 12.51 29.64
C LYS A 193 22.12 11.63 28.94
N MET A 194 22.30 11.82 27.64
CA MET A 194 23.31 11.10 26.89
C MET A 194 23.76 11.89 25.65
N LYS A 195 25.02 11.71 25.25
CA LYS A 195 25.53 12.18 23.97
C LYS A 195 24.96 11.30 22.84
N GLN A 196 24.20 11.88 21.91
CA GLN A 196 23.55 11.15 20.81
C GLN A 196 23.62 11.90 19.48
N TRP A 197 23.60 11.14 18.39
CA TRP A 197 23.38 11.67 17.05
C TRP A 197 21.94 12.14 16.91
N VAL A 198 21.77 13.36 16.45
CA VAL A 198 20.48 14.01 16.28
C VAL A 198 20.39 14.59 14.87
N LEU A 199 19.25 14.38 14.20
CA LEU A 199 18.94 15.01 12.92
C LEU A 199 18.02 16.22 13.11
N LYS A 200 18.40 17.37 12.55
CA LYS A 200 17.71 18.67 12.68
C LYS A 200 16.46 18.77 11.80
N ILE A 201 15.52 17.82 11.97
CA ILE A 201 14.24 17.79 11.25
C ILE A 201 13.40 19.06 11.52
N THR A 202 13.59 19.71 12.67
CA THR A 202 12.92 20.98 13.02
C THR A 202 13.21 22.11 12.03
N LYS A 203 14.38 22.12 11.38
CA LYS A 203 14.71 23.07 10.29
C LYS A 203 13.80 22.91 9.06
N TYR A 204 13.10 21.78 8.94
CA TYR A 204 12.17 21.48 7.85
C TYR A 204 10.70 21.54 8.30
N ALA A 205 10.41 21.86 9.56
CA ALA A 205 9.07 21.82 10.13
C ALA A 205 8.02 22.58 9.29
N ASP A 206 8.33 23.81 8.89
CA ASP A 206 7.45 24.63 8.05
C ASP A 206 7.13 23.98 6.70
N ARG A 207 8.14 23.37 6.07
CA ARG A 207 7.98 22.73 4.76
C ARG A 207 7.21 21.42 4.90
N LEU A 208 7.48 20.66 5.97
CA LEU A 208 6.73 19.46 6.31
C LEU A 208 5.26 19.79 6.63
N PHE A 209 4.99 20.89 7.32
CA PHE A 209 3.63 21.32 7.62
C PHE A 209 2.89 21.78 6.36
N LYS A 210 3.48 22.73 5.61
CA LYS A 210 2.88 23.31 4.40
C LYS A 210 2.75 22.30 3.26
N GLY A 211 3.67 21.33 3.17
CA GLY A 211 3.65 20.29 2.14
C GLY A 211 2.37 19.43 2.15
N LEU A 212 1.76 19.23 3.32
CA LEU A 212 0.56 18.41 3.49
C LEU A 212 -0.66 18.93 2.71
N SER A 213 -0.72 20.23 2.39
CA SER A 213 -1.85 20.80 1.62
C SER A 213 -1.89 20.33 0.17
N TYR A 214 -0.76 19.86 -0.38
CA TYR A 214 -0.63 19.44 -1.77
C TYR A 214 -0.78 17.91 -1.95
N LEU A 215 -0.96 17.17 -0.85
CA LEU A 215 -0.99 15.72 -0.86
C LEU A 215 -2.42 15.18 -0.86
N ASP A 216 -2.68 14.15 -1.64
CA ASP A 216 -3.93 13.38 -1.60
C ASP A 216 -3.84 12.30 -0.52
N TRP A 217 -3.75 12.76 0.73
CA TRP A 217 -3.64 11.90 1.91
C TRP A 217 -4.90 12.01 2.77
N PRO A 218 -5.25 10.98 3.57
CA PRO A 218 -6.37 11.05 4.49
C PRO A 218 -6.19 12.21 5.47
N GLU A 219 -7.26 12.99 5.71
CA GLU A 219 -7.17 14.16 6.59
C GLU A 219 -6.80 13.76 8.02
N SER A 220 -7.14 12.53 8.45
CA SER A 220 -6.68 11.96 9.72
C SER A 220 -5.16 11.91 9.82
N VAL A 221 -4.44 11.45 8.79
CA VAL A 221 -2.97 11.41 8.76
C VAL A 221 -2.38 12.81 8.66
N LYS A 222 -2.96 13.68 7.82
CA LYS A 222 -2.52 15.08 7.73
C LYS A 222 -2.63 15.77 9.08
N ASN A 223 -3.74 15.62 9.77
CA ASN A 223 -3.95 16.22 11.09
C ASN A 223 -3.02 15.63 12.16
N LEU A 224 -2.77 14.31 12.14
CA LEU A 224 -1.76 13.70 13.01
C LEU A 224 -0.38 14.34 12.82
N GLN A 225 0.08 14.51 11.57
CA GLN A 225 1.36 15.17 11.31
C GLN A 225 1.34 16.67 11.67
N LYS A 226 0.28 17.42 11.33
CA LYS A 226 0.15 18.84 11.68
C LYS A 226 0.25 19.05 13.19
N ASN A 227 -0.52 18.28 13.97
CA ASN A 227 -0.51 18.30 15.43
C ASN A 227 0.82 17.85 16.02
N TRP A 228 1.54 16.95 15.33
CA TRP A 228 2.86 16.52 15.74
C TRP A 228 3.92 17.62 15.51
N ILE A 229 3.74 18.45 14.46
CA ILE A 229 4.69 19.50 14.09
C ILE A 229 4.53 20.76 14.94
N TYR A 230 3.32 21.33 15.00
CA TYR A 230 3.04 22.60 15.68
C TYR A 230 2.03 22.44 16.81
N LEU A 231 2.22 23.20 17.88
CA LEU A 231 1.27 23.34 18.97
C LEU A 231 0.08 24.19 18.53
N LYS A 232 -1.09 23.88 19.09
CA LYS A 232 -2.30 24.69 18.94
C LYS A 232 -2.55 25.59 20.14
N ASP A 233 -3.22 26.71 19.91
CA ASP A 233 -3.74 27.59 20.95
C ASP A 233 -5.07 27.09 21.54
N HIS A 234 -5.65 27.87 22.46
CA HIS A 234 -6.93 27.55 23.10
C HIS A 234 -8.13 27.59 22.15
N ASN A 235 -7.97 28.17 20.95
CA ASN A 235 -8.99 28.25 19.90
C ASN A 235 -8.77 27.18 18.81
N ASP A 236 -7.92 26.17 19.07
CA ASP A 236 -7.56 25.10 18.13
C ASP A 236 -6.82 25.58 16.86
N ASN A 237 -6.26 26.79 16.87
CA ASN A 237 -5.42 27.31 15.78
C ASN A 237 -3.96 26.92 15.98
N PHE A 238 -3.27 26.54 14.89
CA PHE A 238 -1.83 26.29 14.93
C PHE A 238 -1.05 27.57 15.23
N THR A 239 -0.10 27.47 16.14
CA THR A 239 0.82 28.54 16.53
C THR A 239 2.19 28.35 15.88
N ASP A 240 3.06 29.36 15.96
CA ASP A 240 4.47 29.24 15.54
C ASP A 240 5.35 28.43 16.52
N LYS A 241 4.78 27.89 17.60
CA LYS A 241 5.52 27.08 18.59
C LYS A 241 5.58 25.62 18.14
N LEU A 242 6.80 25.11 17.94
CA LEU A 242 7.02 23.72 17.56
C LEU A 242 6.66 22.76 18.70
N HIS A 243 5.90 21.73 18.34
CA HIS A 243 5.78 20.50 19.13
C HIS A 243 6.86 19.48 18.72
N LEU A 244 7.18 19.43 17.42
CA LEU A 244 8.23 18.58 16.86
C LEU A 244 9.59 18.93 17.46
N LYS A 245 10.33 17.88 17.80
CA LYS A 245 11.72 17.97 18.29
C LYS A 245 12.66 17.43 17.24
N ASP A 246 13.94 17.75 17.40
CA ASP A 246 14.95 17.10 16.57
C ASP A 246 14.93 15.58 16.77
N TRP A 247 15.25 14.85 15.71
CA TRP A 247 15.13 13.41 15.69
C TRP A 247 16.36 12.75 16.35
N ILE A 248 16.15 12.10 17.49
CA ILE A 248 17.17 11.30 18.15
C ILE A 248 17.42 10.03 17.32
N PHE A 249 18.59 9.99 16.68
CA PHE A 249 18.85 9.11 15.55
C PHE A 249 19.66 7.87 15.93
N ALA A 250 20.71 8.00 16.74
CA ALA A 250 21.54 6.85 17.12
C ALA A 250 20.81 5.78 17.96
N ARG A 251 21.22 4.52 17.81
CA ARG A 251 20.75 3.37 18.60
C ARG A 251 21.94 2.59 19.17
N GLN A 252 21.83 2.13 20.41
CA GLN A 252 22.88 1.39 21.11
C GLN A 252 22.74 -0.11 20.82
N ARG A 253 22.64 -0.46 19.55
CA ARG A 253 22.27 -1.79 19.07
C ARG A 253 23.28 -2.27 18.04
N TYR A 254 23.38 -3.60 17.88
CA TYR A 254 24.30 -4.18 16.92
C TYR A 254 23.69 -4.18 15.51
N TRP A 255 22.41 -4.57 15.39
CA TRP A 255 21.78 -4.77 14.10
C TRP A 255 21.18 -3.49 13.51
N GLY A 256 22.03 -2.63 12.96
CA GLY A 256 21.66 -1.43 12.22
C GLY A 256 22.82 -0.95 11.34
N GLU A 257 22.58 0.06 10.51
CA GLU A 257 23.62 0.61 9.64
C GLU A 257 24.72 1.29 10.49
N PRO A 258 26.02 0.95 10.33
CA PRO A 258 27.09 1.64 11.04
C PRO A 258 27.21 3.10 10.61
N PHE A 259 27.47 4.00 11.57
CA PHE A 259 27.84 5.37 11.23
C PHE A 259 29.24 5.41 10.59
N PRO A 260 29.44 6.17 9.51
CA PRO A 260 30.76 6.34 8.90
C PRO A 260 31.62 7.36 9.67
N ILE A 261 31.71 7.22 10.99
CA ILE A 261 32.35 8.18 11.91
C ILE A 261 33.42 7.49 12.76
N ILE A 262 34.53 8.22 12.97
CA ILE A 262 35.57 7.93 13.96
C ILE A 262 35.65 9.09 14.96
N HIS A 263 35.76 8.76 16.24
CA HIS A 263 36.04 9.70 17.32
C HIS A 263 37.52 9.58 17.68
N PHE A 264 38.32 10.58 17.36
CA PHE A 264 39.74 10.61 17.75
C PHE A 264 39.90 10.91 19.25
N GLU A 265 41.02 10.48 19.83
CA GLU A 265 41.33 10.69 21.26
C GLU A 265 41.41 12.18 21.66
N ASN A 266 41.72 13.06 20.71
CA ASN A 266 41.74 14.52 20.89
C ASN A 266 40.32 15.16 20.88
N GLY A 267 39.26 14.38 20.72
CA GLY A 267 37.87 14.84 20.67
C GLY A 267 37.36 15.24 19.27
N GLU A 268 38.21 15.17 18.25
CA GLU A 268 37.84 15.45 16.85
C GLU A 268 36.94 14.35 16.29
N ILE A 269 35.87 14.74 15.60
CA ILE A 269 35.00 13.83 14.86
C ILE A 269 35.48 13.77 13.42
N TYR A 270 35.88 12.58 12.97
CA TYR A 270 36.32 12.31 11.62
C TYR A 270 35.23 11.57 10.84
N LEU A 271 34.76 12.18 9.75
CA LEU A 271 33.88 11.53 8.79
C LEU A 271 34.73 10.73 7.81
N ILE A 272 34.49 9.43 7.73
CA ILE A 272 35.22 8.53 6.83
C ILE A 272 34.91 8.91 5.37
N PRO A 273 35.92 8.97 4.48
CA PRO A 273 35.73 9.21 3.04
C PRO A 273 34.79 8.19 2.39
N GLU A 274 34.03 8.63 1.38
CA GLU A 274 32.99 7.82 0.72
C GLU A 274 33.58 6.61 -0.04
N GLU A 275 34.84 6.71 -0.46
CA GLU A 275 35.58 5.66 -1.15
C GLU A 275 35.78 4.41 -0.28
N GLU A 276 35.76 4.56 1.04
CA GLU A 276 35.85 3.46 2.01
C GLU A 276 34.48 2.83 2.32
N TYR A 277 33.37 3.35 1.78
CA TYR A 277 32.04 2.81 2.05
C TYR A 277 31.76 1.56 1.20
N PRO A 278 31.04 0.56 1.74
CA PRO A 278 30.31 0.60 3.02
C PRO A 278 31.16 0.25 4.23
N ILE A 279 30.89 0.90 5.36
CA ILE A 279 31.37 0.43 6.67
C ILE A 279 30.45 -0.72 7.10
N GLU A 280 30.94 -1.95 7.00
CA GLU A 280 30.19 -3.16 7.34
C GLU A 280 30.23 -3.46 8.85
N LEU A 281 29.17 -4.12 9.34
CA LEU A 281 29.11 -4.59 10.73
C LEU A 281 30.15 -5.70 10.98
N PRO A 282 30.86 -5.67 12.13
CA PRO A 282 31.79 -6.74 12.49
C PRO A 282 31.04 -7.97 12.99
N ASN A 283 31.59 -9.17 12.76
CA ASN A 283 31.08 -10.38 13.39
C ASN A 283 31.38 -10.38 14.89
N ILE A 284 30.33 -10.44 15.72
CA ILE A 284 30.42 -10.56 17.18
C ILE A 284 29.54 -11.70 17.70
N LYS A 285 29.88 -12.24 18.88
CA LYS A 285 29.11 -13.32 19.54
C LYS A 285 28.18 -12.83 20.65
N ASN A 286 28.47 -11.66 21.21
CA ASN A 286 27.72 -11.07 22.31
C ASN A 286 27.04 -9.78 21.84
N TYR A 287 25.71 -9.77 21.83
CA TYR A 287 24.90 -8.62 21.41
C TYR A 287 24.42 -7.76 22.59
N ASN A 288 24.79 -8.12 23.82
CA ASN A 288 24.48 -7.34 25.01
C ASN A 288 25.50 -6.22 25.22
N PHE A 289 25.14 -5.28 26.09
CA PHE A 289 26.07 -4.30 26.61
C PHE A 289 27.25 -5.01 27.29
N ASN A 290 28.43 -4.42 27.19
CA ASN A 290 29.59 -4.94 27.91
C ASN A 290 29.50 -4.60 29.42
N GLN A 291 30.44 -5.11 30.21
CA GLN A 291 30.48 -4.89 31.66
C GLN A 291 30.63 -3.40 32.02
N ASP A 292 31.22 -2.59 31.14
CA ASP A 292 31.39 -1.13 31.32
C ASP A 292 30.15 -0.33 30.88
N GLY A 293 29.04 -0.98 30.51
CA GLY A 293 27.83 -0.33 30.03
C GLY A 293 27.95 0.27 28.62
N LYS A 294 28.88 -0.21 27.79
CA LYS A 294 29.02 0.19 26.37
C LYS A 294 28.19 -0.71 25.45
N PRO A 295 27.75 -0.21 24.28
CA PRO A 295 26.93 -0.96 23.32
C PRO A 295 27.62 -2.21 22.77
N ALA A 296 26.85 -3.09 22.12
CA ALA A 296 27.30 -4.37 21.57
C ALA A 296 28.55 -4.29 20.67
N LEU A 297 28.67 -3.25 19.85
CA LEU A 297 29.84 -3.06 18.97
C LEU A 297 31.16 -2.91 19.74
N SER A 298 31.12 -2.55 21.03
CA SER A 298 32.32 -2.43 21.88
C SER A 298 33.07 -3.76 22.11
N HIS A 299 32.43 -4.89 21.82
CA HIS A 299 33.05 -6.22 21.85
C HIS A 299 34.01 -6.46 20.66
N ALA A 300 33.83 -5.74 19.55
CA ALA A 300 34.64 -5.90 18.34
C ALA A 300 35.93 -5.05 18.39
N LYS A 301 36.87 -5.38 19.28
CA LYS A 301 38.09 -4.57 19.55
C LYS A 301 38.89 -4.21 18.29
N ASN A 302 39.07 -5.16 17.37
CA ASN A 302 39.82 -4.93 16.13
C ASN A 302 39.10 -4.03 15.13
N TRP A 303 37.76 -3.98 15.20
CA TRP A 303 36.96 -3.16 14.29
C TRP A 303 36.79 -1.73 14.82
N ILE A 304 36.65 -1.57 16.14
CA ILE A 304 36.45 -0.25 16.76
C ILE A 304 37.74 0.57 16.83
N ASN A 305 38.89 -0.06 17.09
CA ASN A 305 40.15 0.66 17.24
C ASN A 305 40.76 0.91 15.87
N VAL A 306 40.98 2.18 15.54
CA VAL A 306 41.51 2.59 14.24
C VAL A 306 42.63 3.61 14.44
N GLU A 307 43.58 3.60 13.52
CA GLU A 307 44.64 4.59 13.45
C GLU A 307 44.67 5.17 12.04
N ILE A 308 44.50 6.50 11.94
CA ILE A 308 44.51 7.22 10.66
C ILE A 308 45.55 8.32 10.77
N ASN A 309 46.56 8.29 9.90
CA ASN A 309 47.67 9.26 9.89
C ASN A 309 48.33 9.44 11.27
N GLY A 310 48.54 8.34 12.00
CA GLY A 310 49.13 8.36 13.35
C GLY A 310 48.19 8.81 14.48
N LYS A 311 46.94 9.21 14.17
CA LYS A 311 45.92 9.54 15.18
C LYS A 311 45.11 8.28 15.52
N LYS A 312 45.12 7.90 16.79
CA LYS A 312 44.26 6.84 17.32
C LYS A 312 42.83 7.34 17.51
N GLY A 313 41.87 6.52 17.13
CA GLY A 313 40.46 6.81 17.27
C GLY A 313 39.62 5.55 17.45
N THR A 314 38.36 5.78 17.79
CA THR A 314 37.35 4.72 17.96
C THR A 314 36.21 4.95 16.98
N ARG A 315 35.82 3.92 16.22
CA ARG A 315 34.58 3.98 15.40
C ARG A 315 33.37 4.24 16.28
N ASP A 316 32.35 4.90 15.74
CA ASP A 316 31.10 5.08 16.48
C ASP A 316 30.52 3.71 16.90
N LEU A 317 30.18 3.60 18.18
CA LEU A 317 29.66 2.36 18.77
C LEU A 317 28.15 2.22 18.61
N ASN A 318 27.49 3.24 18.07
CA ASN A 318 26.07 3.22 17.77
C ASN A 318 25.82 2.79 16.31
N THR A 319 24.59 2.41 16.06
CA THR A 319 24.06 2.19 14.71
C THR A 319 22.95 3.19 14.41
N MET A 320 22.68 3.41 13.13
CA MET A 320 21.52 4.16 12.69
C MET A 320 20.24 3.37 13.03
N PRO A 321 19.10 4.06 13.19
CA PRO A 321 17.84 3.37 13.45
C PRO A 321 17.36 2.73 12.15
N GLN A 322 16.55 1.68 12.28
CA GLN A 322 15.87 1.03 11.15
C GLN A 322 15.26 2.01 10.12
N TRP A 323 14.73 3.12 10.63
CA TRP A 323 14.12 4.17 9.83
C TRP A 323 15.09 4.83 8.83
N ALA A 324 16.41 4.76 9.05
CA ALA A 324 17.41 5.29 8.12
C ALA A 324 17.30 4.64 6.74
N GLY A 325 17.30 3.31 6.70
CA GLY A 325 17.11 2.54 5.47
C GLY A 325 15.75 2.81 4.83
N SER A 326 14.67 2.92 5.61
CA SER A 326 13.32 3.12 5.07
C SER A 326 12.96 4.58 4.72
N CYS A 327 13.82 5.57 4.94
CA CYS A 327 13.52 6.96 4.55
C CYS A 327 13.69 7.27 3.05
N TRP A 328 14.34 6.40 2.28
CA TRP A 328 14.67 6.65 0.88
C TRP A 328 14.48 5.44 -0.05
N TYR A 329 13.96 4.33 0.46
CA TYR A 329 13.84 3.06 -0.26
C TYR A 329 13.01 3.14 -1.56
N TYR A 330 12.02 4.06 -1.63
CA TYR A 330 11.26 4.36 -2.84
C TYR A 330 12.12 5.00 -3.96
N ILE A 331 13.24 5.64 -3.62
CA ILE A 331 14.27 6.04 -4.60
C ILE A 331 15.17 4.84 -4.92
N ALA A 332 15.53 4.03 -3.93
CA ALA A 332 16.43 2.89 -4.12
C ALA A 332 15.94 1.91 -5.20
N TYR A 333 14.63 1.65 -5.27
CA TYR A 333 14.01 0.85 -6.33
C TYR A 333 14.32 1.35 -7.74
N LEU A 334 14.39 2.67 -7.91
CA LEU A 334 14.70 3.31 -9.20
C LEU A 334 16.19 3.20 -9.55
N LEU A 335 17.05 3.09 -8.54
CA LEU A 335 18.51 3.05 -8.70
C LEU A 335 19.06 1.63 -8.82
N LYS A 336 18.30 0.62 -8.42
CA LYS A 336 18.69 -0.79 -8.45
C LYS A 336 18.98 -1.23 -9.89
N LYS A 337 20.19 -1.74 -10.12
CA LYS A 337 20.66 -2.34 -11.37
C LYS A 337 20.51 -3.86 -11.34
N ASP A 338 20.57 -4.48 -12.52
CA ASP A 338 20.41 -5.93 -12.68
C ASP A 338 21.54 -6.74 -12.00
N ASP A 339 22.73 -6.16 -11.89
CA ASP A 339 23.91 -6.70 -11.18
C ASP A 339 23.81 -6.59 -9.64
N GLN A 340 22.63 -6.26 -9.11
CA GLN A 340 22.33 -6.03 -7.69
C GLN A 340 22.97 -4.80 -7.05
N THR A 341 23.80 -4.04 -7.77
CA THR A 341 24.33 -2.77 -7.28
C THR A 341 23.37 -1.62 -7.59
N TYR A 342 23.74 -0.40 -7.22
CA TYR A 342 22.90 0.79 -7.41
C TYR A 342 23.63 1.83 -8.26
N LEU A 343 22.86 2.63 -8.99
CA LEU A 343 23.39 3.87 -9.55
C LEU A 343 23.84 4.81 -8.42
N ASP A 344 24.92 5.53 -8.66
CA ASP A 344 25.33 6.65 -7.81
C ASP A 344 24.16 7.64 -7.72
N LEU A 345 23.74 7.96 -6.50
CA LEU A 345 22.58 8.78 -6.18
C LEU A 345 22.64 10.17 -6.85
N ASN A 346 23.83 10.72 -7.04
CA ASN A 346 24.06 12.04 -7.63
C ASN A 346 24.36 12.01 -9.13
N SER A 347 24.50 10.84 -9.74
CA SER A 347 24.73 10.69 -11.18
C SER A 347 23.61 11.30 -12.01
N ILE A 348 23.96 11.73 -13.23
CA ILE A 348 23.01 12.29 -14.21
C ILE A 348 21.91 11.26 -14.54
N GLU A 349 22.29 9.99 -14.66
CA GLU A 349 21.36 8.90 -14.95
C GLU A 349 20.37 8.68 -13.80
N ALA A 350 20.85 8.59 -12.55
CA ALA A 350 19.99 8.47 -11.37
C ALA A 350 18.98 9.60 -11.31
N LYS A 351 19.44 10.85 -11.42
CA LYS A 351 18.58 12.04 -11.42
C LYS A 351 17.54 12.00 -12.53
N LYS A 352 17.89 11.51 -13.73
CA LYS A 352 16.94 11.37 -14.85
C LYS A 352 15.84 10.36 -14.53
N ILE A 353 16.18 9.20 -13.98
CA ILE A 353 15.21 8.15 -13.61
C ILE A 353 14.34 8.62 -12.44
N ILE A 354 14.94 9.14 -11.37
CA ILE A 354 14.25 9.68 -10.20
C ILE A 354 13.20 10.70 -10.62
N ASN A 355 13.58 11.69 -11.42
CA ASN A 355 12.67 12.76 -11.86
C ASN A 355 11.58 12.30 -12.83
N LYS A 356 11.77 11.17 -13.50
CA LYS A 356 10.76 10.58 -14.37
C LYS A 356 9.71 9.84 -13.56
N TRP A 357 10.13 9.11 -12.53
CA TRP A 357 9.26 8.17 -11.81
C TRP A 357 8.64 8.74 -10.54
N LEU A 358 9.29 9.71 -9.89
CA LEU A 358 8.72 10.39 -8.73
C LEU A 358 7.76 11.51 -9.11
N PRO A 359 6.75 11.81 -8.26
CA PRO A 359 6.46 11.15 -6.98
C PRO A 359 5.88 9.74 -7.16
N VAL A 360 5.86 8.93 -6.11
CA VAL A 360 5.07 7.69 -6.07
C VAL A 360 3.60 8.05 -6.22
N ASP A 361 2.89 7.42 -7.17
CA ASP A 361 1.51 7.75 -7.54
C ASP A 361 0.49 7.22 -6.53
N LEU A 362 0.73 6.03 -5.96
CA LEU A 362 -0.10 5.42 -4.93
C LEU A 362 0.79 4.73 -3.90
N TYR A 363 0.69 5.15 -2.65
CA TYR A 363 1.35 4.52 -1.52
C TYR A 363 0.31 3.92 -0.56
N ILE A 364 0.39 2.62 -0.29
CA ILE A 364 -0.51 1.93 0.64
C ILE A 364 0.27 1.45 1.87
N GLY A 365 -0.18 1.85 3.06
CA GLY A 365 0.45 1.46 4.33
C GLY A 365 -0.40 1.81 5.54
N GLY A 366 -0.15 1.16 6.67
CA GLY A 366 -0.94 1.36 7.89
C GLY A 366 -0.83 2.77 8.47
N GLN A 367 -1.90 3.22 9.14
CA GLN A 367 -2.00 4.56 9.74
C GLN A 367 -1.01 4.76 10.90
N GLU A 368 -0.55 3.68 11.54
CA GLU A 368 0.43 3.68 12.63
C GLU A 368 1.75 4.36 12.26
N HIS A 369 2.05 4.48 10.97
CA HIS A 369 3.28 5.09 10.47
C HIS A 369 3.14 6.58 10.14
N ALA A 370 2.02 7.21 10.50
CA ALA A 370 1.71 8.63 10.23
C ALA A 370 2.80 9.59 10.71
N VAL A 371 3.23 9.51 11.97
CA VAL A 371 4.24 10.42 12.56
C VAL A 371 5.64 9.81 12.64
N LEU A 372 5.79 8.54 12.27
CA LEU A 372 7.07 7.83 12.18
C LEU A 372 7.62 7.88 10.75
N HIS A 373 7.58 6.75 10.04
CA HIS A 373 8.14 6.57 8.72
C HIS A 373 7.68 7.65 7.73
N LEU A 374 6.38 7.98 7.68
CA LEU A 374 5.86 8.97 6.72
C LEU A 374 6.42 10.37 6.98
N LEU A 375 6.68 10.76 8.22
CA LEU A 375 7.27 12.05 8.55
C LEU A 375 8.77 12.06 8.21
N TYR A 376 9.49 11.00 8.59
CA TYR A 376 10.93 10.90 8.34
C TYR A 376 11.27 10.79 6.84
N ALA A 377 10.50 10.00 6.08
CA ALA A 377 10.67 9.86 4.63
C ALA A 377 10.48 11.20 3.92
N ARG A 378 9.48 12.01 4.33
CA ARG A 378 9.28 13.37 3.81
C ARG A 378 10.43 14.31 4.16
N PHE A 379 10.98 14.23 5.38
CA PHE A 379 12.14 15.01 5.78
C PHE A 379 13.37 14.69 4.92
N TRP A 380 13.73 13.41 4.78
CA TRP A 380 14.85 13.00 3.93
C TRP A 380 14.58 13.37 2.46
N HIS A 381 13.34 13.24 1.99
CA HIS A 381 12.98 13.65 0.63
C HIS A 381 13.19 15.15 0.38
N LEU A 382 12.76 16.01 1.31
CA LEU A 382 12.95 17.45 1.22
C LEU A 382 14.44 17.82 1.25
N PHE A 383 15.24 17.10 2.04
CA PHE A 383 16.69 17.24 2.00
C PHE A 383 17.26 16.86 0.63
N LEU A 384 16.88 15.70 0.07
CA LEU A 384 17.32 15.28 -1.27
C LEU A 384 16.85 16.24 -2.38
N TYR A 385 15.70 16.88 -2.21
CA TYR A 385 15.22 17.96 -3.08
C TYR A 385 16.13 19.21 -3.00
N ASP A 386 16.56 19.59 -1.80
CA ASP A 386 17.49 20.71 -1.61
C ASP A 386 18.85 20.43 -2.25
N GLN A 387 19.31 19.18 -2.17
CA GLN A 387 20.53 18.69 -2.83
C GLN A 387 20.38 18.47 -4.35
N LYS A 388 19.21 18.80 -4.93
CA LYS A 388 18.92 18.67 -6.37
C LYS A 388 19.01 17.23 -6.91
N ILE A 389 18.83 16.23 -6.06
CA ILE A 389 18.72 14.82 -6.45
C ILE A 389 17.35 14.54 -7.08
N THR A 390 16.31 15.19 -6.56
CA THR A 390 14.94 15.16 -7.10
C THR A 390 14.42 16.59 -7.37
N LYS A 391 13.52 16.73 -8.33
CA LYS A 391 12.78 17.97 -8.66
C LYS A 391 11.40 18.01 -8.01
N VAL A 392 10.97 16.92 -7.39
CA VAL A 392 9.68 16.83 -6.69
C VAL A 392 9.92 17.06 -5.20
N LYS A 393 9.01 17.77 -4.54
CA LYS A 393 9.16 18.16 -3.12
C LYS A 393 8.63 17.11 -2.14
N GLU A 394 7.78 16.19 -2.60
CA GLU A 394 7.12 15.20 -1.76
C GLU A 394 7.24 13.81 -2.39
N PRO A 395 7.47 12.76 -1.59
CA PRO A 395 7.74 11.41 -2.10
C PRO A 395 6.49 10.68 -2.57
N PHE A 396 5.33 10.87 -1.90
CA PHE A 396 4.11 10.10 -2.11
C PHE A 396 2.94 11.05 -2.38
N ILE A 397 2.41 11.09 -3.61
CA ILE A 397 1.34 12.04 -3.95
C ILE A 397 -0.01 11.61 -3.39
N CYS A 398 -0.31 10.31 -3.46
CA CYS A 398 -1.51 9.70 -2.88
C CYS A 398 -1.09 8.68 -1.83
N LEU A 399 -1.68 8.79 -0.65
CA LEU A 399 -1.53 7.81 0.44
C LEU A 399 -2.90 7.20 0.70
N PHE A 400 -2.95 5.88 0.84
CA PHE A 400 -4.12 5.20 1.37
C PHE A 400 -3.73 4.37 2.59
N ASN A 401 -4.51 4.49 3.67
CA ASN A 401 -4.33 3.64 4.83
C ASN A 401 -5.36 2.51 4.80
N GLN A 402 -4.89 1.28 4.63
CA GLN A 402 -5.74 0.13 4.86
C GLN A 402 -6.06 0.01 6.36
N GLY A 403 -7.24 -0.52 6.65
CA GLY A 403 -7.60 -0.94 7.99
C GLY A 403 -6.88 -2.22 8.40
N MET A 404 -7.08 -2.63 9.63
CA MET A 404 -6.45 -3.80 10.21
C MET A 404 -7.30 -5.06 10.02
N ILE A 405 -6.67 -6.16 9.60
CA ILE A 405 -7.26 -7.49 9.79
C ILE A 405 -7.09 -7.91 11.24
N LEU A 406 -8.21 -8.11 11.92
CA LEU A 406 -8.29 -8.52 13.31
C LEU A 406 -8.46 -10.05 13.39
N GLY A 407 -8.10 -10.64 14.53
CA GLY A 407 -8.42 -12.03 14.81
C GLY A 407 -9.95 -12.25 14.88
N PRO A 408 -10.43 -13.52 14.91
CA PRO A 408 -11.86 -13.82 14.96
C PRO A 408 -12.60 -13.21 16.17
N ASN A 409 -11.87 -12.94 17.25
CA ASN A 409 -12.37 -12.30 18.47
C ASN A 409 -12.31 -10.75 18.42
N GLY A 410 -12.02 -10.15 17.26
CA GLY A 410 -11.87 -8.71 17.08
C GLY A 410 -10.60 -8.11 17.69
N GLN A 411 -9.65 -8.93 18.16
CA GLN A 411 -8.40 -8.42 18.72
C GLN A 411 -7.33 -8.27 17.63
N LYS A 412 -6.49 -7.23 17.76
CA LYS A 412 -5.28 -7.06 16.95
C LYS A 412 -4.42 -8.33 16.99
N MET A 413 -4.09 -8.85 15.82
CA MET A 413 -3.13 -9.96 15.68
C MET A 413 -1.73 -9.48 16.04
N SER A 414 -0.99 -10.31 16.79
CA SER A 414 0.41 -10.05 17.12
C SER A 414 1.13 -11.35 17.44
N LYS A 415 2.43 -11.39 17.13
CA LYS A 415 3.28 -12.55 17.40
C LYS A 415 3.36 -12.87 18.90
N SER A 416 3.42 -11.83 19.75
CA SER A 416 3.48 -11.97 21.21
C SER A 416 2.22 -12.61 21.80
N LYS A 417 1.04 -12.36 21.22
CA LYS A 417 -0.23 -12.97 21.64
C LYS A 417 -0.46 -14.37 21.05
N GLY A 418 0.39 -14.83 20.12
CA GLY A 418 0.24 -16.14 19.46
C GLY A 418 -1.04 -16.29 18.63
N ASN A 419 -1.76 -15.19 18.35
CA ASN A 419 -3.05 -15.21 17.66
C ASN A 419 -2.96 -14.88 16.16
N ILE A 420 -1.76 -14.97 15.57
CA ILE A 420 -1.55 -14.71 14.15
C ILE A 420 -2.10 -15.84 13.29
N ILE A 421 -2.67 -15.49 12.15
CA ILE A 421 -3.11 -16.46 11.13
C ILE A 421 -2.06 -16.50 10.02
N ASN A 422 -1.47 -17.66 9.80
CA ASN A 422 -0.46 -17.87 8.76
C ASN A 422 -1.13 -17.98 7.38
N PRO A 423 -0.81 -17.12 6.39
CA PRO A 423 -1.40 -17.17 5.06
C PRO A 423 -1.07 -18.46 4.31
N ASP A 424 0.05 -19.14 4.59
CA ASP A 424 0.41 -20.39 3.90
C ASP A 424 -0.65 -21.48 4.10
N LEU A 425 -1.16 -21.63 5.33
CA LEU A 425 -2.20 -22.60 5.66
C LEU A 425 -3.52 -22.29 4.94
N ILE A 426 -3.81 -20.99 4.76
CA ILE A 426 -5.00 -20.53 4.06
C ILE A 426 -4.86 -20.77 2.55
N ILE A 427 -3.68 -20.49 1.97
CA ILE A 427 -3.38 -20.74 0.56
C ILE A 427 -3.40 -22.24 0.26
N GLU A 428 -2.84 -23.08 1.14
CA GLU A 428 -2.90 -24.53 0.98
C GLU A 428 -4.35 -25.04 0.93
N LYS A 429 -5.20 -24.52 1.82
CA LYS A 429 -6.61 -24.94 1.91
C LYS A 429 -7.48 -24.39 0.77
N TYR A 430 -7.32 -23.12 0.41
CA TYR A 430 -8.27 -22.38 -0.45
C TYR A 430 -7.66 -21.78 -1.73
N GLY A 431 -6.34 -21.70 -1.84
CA GLY A 431 -5.63 -21.03 -2.93
C GLY A 431 -5.40 -19.53 -2.68
N ALA A 432 -4.37 -19.01 -3.32
CA ALA A 432 -4.00 -17.60 -3.32
C ALA A 432 -5.09 -16.71 -3.90
N ASP A 433 -5.73 -17.12 -5.00
CA ASP A 433 -6.80 -16.34 -5.62
C ASP A 433 -7.98 -16.14 -4.67
N THR A 434 -8.36 -17.19 -3.94
CA THR A 434 -9.42 -17.11 -2.93
C THR A 434 -9.05 -16.14 -1.83
N LEU A 435 -7.83 -16.25 -1.28
CA LEU A 435 -7.38 -15.38 -0.20
C LEU A 435 -7.36 -13.90 -0.64
N ARG A 436 -6.84 -13.61 -1.83
CA ARG A 436 -6.79 -12.26 -2.39
C ARG A 436 -8.18 -11.66 -2.57
N VAL A 437 -9.10 -12.40 -3.20
CA VAL A 437 -10.49 -11.95 -3.38
C VAL A 437 -11.17 -11.76 -2.03
N TYR A 438 -10.93 -12.66 -1.07
CA TYR A 438 -11.52 -12.58 0.27
C TYR A 438 -11.08 -11.31 1.00
N LEU A 439 -9.77 -11.04 1.09
CA LEU A 439 -9.24 -9.84 1.76
C LEU A 439 -9.90 -8.55 1.22
N MET A 440 -10.10 -8.49 -0.10
CA MET A 440 -10.72 -7.34 -0.76
C MET A 440 -12.26 -7.31 -0.67
N PHE A 441 -12.90 -8.42 -0.30
CA PHE A 441 -14.35 -8.53 -0.20
C PHE A 441 -14.87 -8.33 1.23
N MET A 442 -14.03 -8.53 2.26
CA MET A 442 -14.41 -8.44 3.66
C MET A 442 -15.09 -7.10 4.03
N GLY A 443 -14.79 -6.02 3.32
CA GLY A 443 -15.36 -4.70 3.53
C GLY A 443 -14.60 -3.61 2.77
N PRO A 444 -14.88 -2.33 3.01
CA PRO A 444 -14.03 -1.24 2.55
C PRO A 444 -12.57 -1.44 2.99
N LEU A 445 -11.62 -1.03 2.14
CA LEU A 445 -10.20 -1.24 2.40
C LEU A 445 -9.73 -0.51 3.67
N ALA A 446 -10.29 0.67 3.96
CA ALA A 446 -9.90 1.50 5.10
C ALA A 446 -10.42 1.01 6.46
N ASP A 447 -11.38 0.08 6.48
CA ASP A 447 -12.04 -0.34 7.73
C ASP A 447 -11.28 -1.49 8.40
N ASP A 448 -11.31 -1.55 9.73
CA ASP A 448 -10.84 -2.72 10.48
C ASP A 448 -11.84 -3.87 10.32
N LYS A 449 -11.34 -5.09 10.06
CA LYS A 449 -12.18 -6.23 9.68
C LYS A 449 -11.79 -7.50 10.45
N PRO A 450 -12.73 -8.15 11.18
CA PRO A 450 -12.47 -9.41 11.85
C PRO A 450 -12.36 -10.56 10.84
N TRP A 451 -11.38 -11.42 11.03
CA TRP A 451 -11.21 -12.62 10.22
C TRP A 451 -12.38 -13.61 10.40
N SER A 452 -12.86 -14.20 9.30
CA SER A 452 -13.98 -15.16 9.29
C SER A 452 -13.70 -16.35 8.35
N GLU A 453 -13.58 -17.55 8.92
CA GLU A 453 -13.38 -18.79 8.15
C GLU A 453 -14.61 -19.19 7.31
N GLU A 454 -15.81 -18.83 7.76
CA GLU A 454 -17.04 -19.09 6.99
C GLU A 454 -17.08 -18.24 5.71
N SER A 455 -16.69 -16.97 5.84
CA SER A 455 -16.76 -16.01 4.73
C SER A 455 -15.79 -16.34 3.60
N ILE A 456 -14.57 -16.79 3.93
CA ILE A 456 -13.58 -17.20 2.90
C ILE A 456 -14.04 -18.43 2.11
N ASN A 457 -14.75 -19.36 2.75
CA ASN A 457 -15.33 -20.52 2.06
C ASN A 457 -16.37 -20.09 1.00
N GLY A 458 -17.13 -19.02 1.26
CA GLY A 458 -18.03 -18.42 0.28
C GLY A 458 -17.31 -17.95 -0.99
N ILE A 459 -16.15 -17.29 -0.83
CA ILE A 459 -15.31 -16.85 -1.95
C ILE A 459 -14.71 -18.02 -2.72
N TYR A 460 -14.22 -19.04 -2.02
CA TYR A 460 -13.71 -20.27 -2.65
C TYR A 460 -14.78 -20.87 -3.58
N ASN A 461 -15.99 -21.07 -3.05
CA ASN A 461 -17.10 -21.64 -3.80
C ASN A 461 -17.54 -20.76 -4.98
N TRP A 462 -17.49 -19.43 -4.82
CA TRP A 462 -17.77 -18.51 -5.91
C TRP A 462 -16.73 -18.62 -7.04
N LEU A 463 -15.44 -18.68 -6.73
CA LEU A 463 -14.39 -18.87 -7.75
C LEU A 463 -14.52 -20.22 -8.46
N GLN A 464 -14.81 -21.30 -7.73
CA GLN A 464 -15.10 -22.61 -8.33
C GLN A 464 -16.32 -22.55 -9.27
N ARG A 465 -17.33 -21.75 -8.92
CA ARG A 465 -18.51 -21.51 -9.76
C ARG A 465 -18.13 -20.72 -11.03
N VAL A 466 -17.31 -19.68 -10.91
CA VAL A 466 -16.78 -18.93 -12.07
C VAL A 466 -16.01 -19.84 -13.02
N TYR A 467 -15.12 -20.69 -12.48
CA TYR A 467 -14.38 -21.67 -13.27
C TYR A 467 -15.31 -22.60 -14.06
N ARG A 468 -16.27 -23.23 -13.38
CA ARG A 468 -17.25 -24.12 -14.03
C ARG A 468 -18.07 -23.42 -15.11
N LEU A 469 -18.48 -22.18 -14.88
CA LEU A 469 -19.26 -21.40 -15.85
C LEU A 469 -18.54 -21.28 -17.20
N PHE A 470 -17.23 -21.06 -17.18
CA PHE A 470 -16.46 -20.76 -18.39
C PHE A 470 -15.74 -21.96 -19.00
N VAL A 471 -15.39 -22.98 -18.20
CA VAL A 471 -14.64 -24.16 -18.66
C VAL A 471 -15.56 -25.28 -19.14
N ASP A 472 -16.73 -25.45 -18.52
CA ASP A 472 -17.72 -26.43 -18.98
C ASP A 472 -18.52 -25.85 -20.15
N GLU A 473 -18.25 -26.36 -21.36
CA GLU A 473 -18.86 -25.89 -22.60
C GLU A 473 -20.40 -26.04 -22.63
N THR A 474 -20.97 -26.86 -21.73
CA THR A 474 -22.43 -27.01 -21.60
C THR A 474 -23.10 -25.83 -20.87
N ASN A 475 -22.34 -25.05 -20.10
CA ASN A 475 -22.89 -23.93 -19.31
C ASN A 475 -23.11 -22.64 -20.12
N LEU A 476 -22.26 -22.38 -21.12
CA LEU A 476 -22.32 -21.18 -21.94
C LEU A 476 -22.11 -21.49 -23.41
N LYS A 477 -23.08 -21.12 -24.24
CA LYS A 477 -22.95 -21.11 -25.69
C LYS A 477 -22.20 -19.85 -26.14
N ILE A 478 -21.09 -20.04 -26.86
CA ILE A 478 -20.34 -18.93 -27.46
C ILE A 478 -21.06 -18.45 -28.72
N VAL A 479 -21.51 -17.19 -28.71
CA VAL A 479 -22.13 -16.53 -29.86
C VAL A 479 -21.16 -15.54 -30.51
N LYS A 480 -21.34 -15.30 -31.82
CA LYS A 480 -20.45 -14.42 -32.60
C LYS A 480 -20.61 -12.95 -32.19
N GLU A 481 -21.86 -12.49 -32.00
CA GLU A 481 -22.16 -11.09 -31.70
C GLU A 481 -22.90 -10.93 -30.37
N ALA A 482 -22.59 -9.82 -29.69
CA ALA A 482 -23.31 -9.44 -28.47
C ALA A 482 -24.62 -8.76 -28.85
N ASP A 483 -25.72 -9.25 -28.31
CA ASP A 483 -27.00 -8.56 -28.34
C ASP A 483 -26.96 -7.26 -27.51
N GLN A 484 -28.02 -6.46 -27.62
CA GLN A 484 -28.13 -5.18 -26.94
C GLN A 484 -28.01 -5.31 -25.42
N GLU A 485 -28.67 -6.32 -24.84
CA GLU A 485 -28.68 -6.55 -23.39
C GLU A 485 -27.28 -6.87 -22.86
N MET A 486 -26.54 -7.74 -23.55
CA MET A 486 -25.14 -8.05 -23.21
C MET A 486 -24.25 -6.82 -23.29
N LYS A 487 -24.40 -5.99 -24.33
CA LYS A 487 -23.63 -4.75 -24.50
C LYS A 487 -23.90 -3.76 -23.36
N GLU A 488 -25.17 -3.53 -23.03
CA GLU A 488 -25.57 -2.64 -21.95
C GLU A 488 -25.09 -3.14 -20.59
N LYS A 489 -25.26 -4.44 -20.32
CA LYS A 489 -24.82 -5.05 -19.06
C LYS A 489 -23.29 -4.99 -18.93
N PHE A 490 -22.54 -5.25 -19.99
CA PHE A 490 -21.09 -5.14 -19.99
C PHE A 490 -20.60 -3.71 -19.81
N ASN A 491 -21.21 -2.73 -20.48
CA ASN A 491 -20.84 -1.32 -20.31
C ASN A 491 -21.08 -0.85 -18.87
N LYS A 492 -22.24 -1.18 -18.28
CA LYS A 492 -22.55 -0.85 -16.88
C LYS A 492 -21.56 -1.50 -15.93
N PHE A 493 -21.25 -2.78 -16.14
CA PHE A 493 -20.24 -3.53 -15.40
C PHE A 493 -18.88 -2.82 -15.46
N LEU A 494 -18.36 -2.56 -16.66
CA LEU A 494 -17.04 -1.96 -16.85
C LEU A 494 -16.95 -0.55 -16.25
N ILE A 495 -17.98 0.29 -16.41
CA ILE A 495 -18.03 1.63 -15.79
C ILE A 495 -17.95 1.55 -14.27
N LYS A 496 -18.66 0.60 -13.65
CA LYS A 496 -18.63 0.41 -12.19
C LYS A 496 -17.28 -0.08 -11.72
N ILE A 497 -16.69 -1.06 -12.41
CA ILE A 497 -15.35 -1.58 -12.10
C ILE A 497 -14.28 -0.49 -12.17
N GLU A 498 -14.24 0.27 -13.27
CA GLU A 498 -13.27 1.37 -13.44
C GLU A 498 -13.39 2.39 -12.30
N LYS A 499 -14.62 2.83 -12.02
CA LYS A 499 -14.88 3.77 -10.92
C LYS A 499 -14.45 3.21 -9.57
N ASP A 500 -14.75 1.94 -9.29
CA ASP A 500 -14.43 1.35 -8.00
C ASP A 500 -12.93 1.17 -7.82
N PHE A 501 -12.21 0.74 -8.86
CA PHE A 501 -10.75 0.60 -8.79
C PHE A 501 -10.08 1.95 -8.58
N GLU A 502 -10.52 3.00 -9.29
CA GLU A 502 -10.02 4.37 -9.11
C GLU A 502 -10.19 4.90 -7.69
N HIS A 503 -11.23 4.45 -6.98
CA HIS A 503 -11.52 4.87 -5.60
C HIS A 503 -11.25 3.77 -4.56
N LEU A 504 -10.51 2.72 -4.94
CA LEU A 504 -10.14 1.59 -4.06
C LEU A 504 -11.34 0.89 -3.37
N LYS A 505 -12.52 0.89 -4.01
CA LYS A 505 -13.77 0.26 -3.54
C LYS A 505 -13.89 -1.20 -3.98
N PHE A 506 -12.87 -1.98 -3.63
CA PHE A 506 -12.67 -3.32 -4.16
C PHE A 506 -13.81 -4.30 -3.82
N ASN A 507 -14.37 -4.22 -2.61
CA ASN A 507 -15.49 -5.05 -2.19
C ASN A 507 -16.71 -4.88 -3.09
N THR A 508 -17.06 -3.64 -3.44
CA THR A 508 -18.22 -3.36 -4.30
C THR A 508 -17.96 -3.74 -5.77
N ALA A 509 -16.71 -3.70 -6.22
CA ALA A 509 -16.33 -4.20 -7.54
C ALA A 509 -16.51 -5.72 -7.62
N ILE A 510 -16.09 -6.46 -6.58
CA ILE A 510 -16.32 -7.91 -6.48
C ILE A 510 -17.82 -8.22 -6.48
N SER A 511 -18.64 -7.47 -5.73
CA SER A 511 -20.11 -7.63 -5.79
C SER A 511 -20.66 -7.44 -7.21
N GLU A 512 -20.17 -6.46 -7.96
CA GLU A 512 -20.59 -6.25 -9.35
C GLU A 512 -20.10 -7.39 -10.27
N MET A 513 -18.93 -7.98 -10.03
CA MET A 513 -18.48 -9.22 -10.71
C MET A 513 -19.40 -10.40 -10.41
N MET A 514 -19.82 -10.59 -9.15
CA MET A 514 -20.77 -11.64 -8.77
C MET A 514 -22.10 -11.47 -9.51
N ILE A 515 -22.62 -10.23 -9.58
CA ILE A 515 -23.84 -9.90 -10.34
C ILE A 515 -23.64 -10.19 -11.83
N PHE A 516 -22.48 -9.85 -12.39
CA PHE A 516 -22.16 -10.09 -13.79
C PHE A 516 -22.09 -11.58 -14.13
N VAL A 517 -21.47 -12.39 -13.28
CA VAL A 517 -21.44 -13.86 -13.38
C VAL A 517 -22.86 -14.43 -13.29
N ASN A 518 -23.68 -13.97 -12.35
CA ASN A 518 -25.08 -14.38 -12.21
C ASN A 518 -25.92 -14.09 -13.47
N PHE A 519 -25.65 -12.97 -14.16
CA PHE A 519 -26.30 -12.64 -15.42
C PHE A 519 -26.01 -13.71 -16.49
N PHE A 520 -24.76 -14.13 -16.65
CA PHE A 520 -24.40 -15.13 -17.67
C PHE A 520 -24.89 -16.54 -17.34
N TYR A 521 -25.01 -16.90 -16.05
CA TYR A 521 -25.70 -18.13 -15.65
C TYR A 521 -27.16 -18.19 -16.15
N LYS A 522 -27.86 -17.05 -16.17
CA LYS A 522 -29.24 -16.96 -16.67
C LYS A 522 -29.29 -16.85 -18.19
N LYS A 523 -28.43 -16.01 -18.78
CA LYS A 523 -28.42 -15.71 -20.22
C LYS A 523 -27.99 -16.91 -21.08
N LYS A 524 -27.09 -17.75 -20.56
CA LYS A 524 -26.51 -18.94 -21.23
C LYS A 524 -25.77 -18.69 -22.56
N ASN A 525 -25.75 -17.46 -23.05
CA ASN A 525 -25.03 -17.03 -24.25
C ASN A 525 -23.99 -15.97 -23.85
N ILE A 526 -22.79 -16.04 -24.42
CA ILE A 526 -21.73 -15.04 -24.23
C ILE A 526 -20.90 -14.90 -25.51
N THR A 527 -20.32 -13.72 -25.75
CA THR A 527 -19.28 -13.61 -26.78
C THR A 527 -17.91 -13.90 -26.20
N LYS A 528 -17.01 -14.40 -27.06
CA LYS A 528 -15.59 -14.54 -26.73
C LYS A 528 -14.99 -13.24 -26.17
N ASN A 529 -15.32 -12.09 -26.76
CA ASN A 529 -14.82 -10.79 -26.32
C ASN A 529 -15.27 -10.43 -24.89
N ILE A 530 -16.55 -10.68 -24.54
CA ILE A 530 -17.04 -10.41 -23.19
C ILE A 530 -16.39 -11.34 -22.17
N ARG A 531 -16.26 -12.64 -22.49
CA ARG A 531 -15.57 -13.61 -21.63
C ARG A 531 -14.14 -13.16 -21.33
N ILE A 532 -13.35 -12.86 -22.35
CA ILE A 532 -11.96 -12.41 -22.21
C ILE A 532 -11.87 -11.08 -21.46
N SER A 533 -12.81 -10.17 -21.71
CA SER A 533 -12.85 -8.89 -20.99
C SER A 533 -13.15 -9.06 -19.50
N PHE A 534 -14.05 -9.97 -19.14
CA PHE A 534 -14.30 -10.32 -17.75
C PHE A 534 -13.07 -10.95 -17.10
N LEU A 535 -12.40 -11.89 -17.78
CA LEU A 535 -11.19 -12.54 -17.25
C LEU A 535 -10.03 -11.55 -17.07
N LYS A 536 -9.88 -10.54 -17.95
CA LYS A 536 -8.93 -9.44 -17.73
C LYS A 536 -9.17 -8.73 -16.40
N ILE A 537 -10.42 -8.38 -16.12
CA ILE A 537 -10.81 -7.70 -14.88
C ILE A 537 -10.64 -8.62 -13.66
N LEU A 538 -11.11 -9.87 -13.76
CA LEU A 538 -10.95 -10.86 -12.69
C LEU A 538 -9.46 -11.12 -12.42
N SER A 539 -8.60 -11.10 -13.43
CA SER A 539 -7.15 -11.33 -13.27
C SER A 539 -6.46 -10.29 -12.39
N CYS A 540 -7.09 -9.14 -12.12
CA CYS A 540 -6.59 -8.18 -11.14
C CYS A 540 -6.68 -8.73 -9.70
N TYR A 541 -7.74 -9.48 -9.40
CA TYR A 541 -7.97 -10.10 -8.09
C TYR A 541 -7.47 -11.54 -8.00
N ALA A 542 -7.82 -12.33 -9.01
CA ALA A 542 -7.61 -13.77 -9.09
C ALA A 542 -6.87 -14.10 -10.39
N PRO A 543 -5.56 -13.79 -10.48
CA PRO A 543 -4.79 -13.94 -11.71
C PRO A 543 -4.65 -15.40 -12.17
N HIS A 544 -4.52 -16.36 -11.26
CA HIS A 544 -4.21 -17.74 -11.61
C HIS A 544 -5.39 -18.44 -12.30
N ILE A 545 -6.58 -18.34 -11.70
CA ILE A 545 -7.83 -18.91 -12.25
C ILE A 545 -8.21 -18.23 -13.55
N SER A 546 -7.92 -16.93 -13.69
CA SER A 546 -8.22 -16.18 -14.90
C SER A 546 -7.36 -16.68 -16.06
N GLU A 547 -6.04 -16.80 -15.87
CA GLU A 547 -5.14 -17.38 -16.87
C GLU A 547 -5.51 -18.82 -17.21
N GLU A 548 -5.91 -19.62 -16.22
CA GLU A 548 -6.29 -21.01 -16.47
C GLU A 548 -7.54 -21.13 -17.34
N ILE A 549 -8.60 -20.40 -16.99
CA ILE A 549 -9.83 -20.39 -17.79
C ILE A 549 -9.53 -19.94 -19.22
N ALA A 550 -8.72 -18.89 -19.36
CA ALA A 550 -8.27 -18.41 -20.66
C ALA A 550 -7.50 -19.48 -21.43
N PHE A 551 -6.49 -20.10 -20.82
CA PHE A 551 -5.68 -21.14 -21.45
C PHE A 551 -6.52 -22.33 -21.92
N LEU A 552 -7.43 -22.81 -21.09
CA LEU A 552 -8.29 -23.95 -21.42
C LEU A 552 -9.28 -23.64 -22.55
N THR A 553 -9.81 -22.42 -22.59
CA THR A 553 -10.84 -22.02 -23.56
C THR A 553 -10.26 -21.43 -24.85
N GLU A 554 -9.05 -20.88 -24.83
CA GLU A 554 -8.39 -20.24 -25.96
C GLU A 554 -7.25 -21.07 -26.55
N LYS A 555 -6.83 -22.14 -25.85
CA LYS A 555 -5.73 -23.04 -26.23
C LYS A 555 -4.40 -22.32 -26.43
N LYS A 556 -4.20 -21.19 -25.74
CA LYS A 556 -2.96 -20.41 -25.75
C LYS A 556 -2.78 -19.64 -24.46
N ILE A 557 -1.53 -19.34 -24.13
CA ILE A 557 -1.18 -18.47 -23.02
C ILE A 557 -1.51 -17.02 -23.39
N ILE A 558 -2.23 -16.30 -22.51
CA ILE A 558 -2.63 -14.92 -22.76
C ILE A 558 -1.71 -13.93 -22.05
N ASN A 559 -1.32 -14.18 -20.80
CA ASN A 559 -0.57 -13.23 -19.98
C ASN A 559 -1.31 -11.89 -19.86
N PHE A 560 -2.44 -11.89 -19.15
CA PHE A 560 -3.35 -10.77 -18.95
C PHE A 560 -2.67 -9.49 -18.49
N PHE A 561 -1.60 -9.58 -17.69
CA PHE A 561 -0.81 -8.43 -17.28
C PHE A 561 -0.32 -7.58 -18.47
N ASN A 562 -0.02 -8.22 -19.61
CA ASN A 562 0.47 -7.57 -20.82
C ASN A 562 -0.62 -7.28 -21.87
N GLN A 563 -1.88 -7.51 -21.53
CA GLN A 563 -3.00 -7.27 -22.44
C GLN A 563 -3.54 -5.84 -22.33
N THR A 564 -4.40 -5.44 -23.27
CA THR A 564 -5.09 -4.14 -23.20
C THR A 564 -6.35 -4.21 -22.34
N TRP A 565 -6.60 -3.16 -21.56
CA TRP A 565 -7.81 -3.04 -20.75
C TRP A 565 -9.08 -3.13 -21.62
N PRO A 566 -10.18 -3.73 -21.11
CA PRO A 566 -11.40 -3.87 -21.89
C PRO A 566 -11.97 -2.54 -22.40
N LYS A 567 -12.63 -2.58 -23.57
CA LYS A 567 -13.29 -1.42 -24.18
C LYS A 567 -14.81 -1.54 -24.09
N LYS A 568 -15.48 -0.43 -23.82
CA LYS A 568 -16.94 -0.31 -23.84
C LYS A 568 -17.48 -0.53 -25.26
N TYR A 569 -18.64 -1.15 -25.38
CA TYR A 569 -19.38 -1.23 -26.64
C TYR A 569 -19.99 0.12 -26.99
N THR A 570 -20.00 0.46 -28.28
CA THR A 570 -20.81 1.57 -28.76
C THR A 570 -22.26 1.10 -28.86
N ILE A 571 -23.16 1.80 -28.14
CA ILE A 571 -24.57 1.46 -28.07
C ILE A 571 -25.36 2.63 -28.65
N LYS A 572 -26.24 2.36 -29.62
CA LYS A 572 -27.24 3.35 -30.05
C LYS A 572 -28.17 3.57 -28.85
N LYS A 573 -28.15 4.77 -28.25
CA LYS A 573 -29.13 5.14 -27.21
C LYS A 573 -30.52 4.95 -27.81
N LYS A 574 -31.24 3.90 -27.38
CA LYS A 574 -32.70 3.94 -27.47
C LYS A 574 -33.17 4.98 -26.45
N GLU A 575 -34.11 5.83 -26.82
CA GLU A 575 -34.81 6.66 -25.84
C GLU A 575 -35.37 5.72 -24.76
N GLN A 576 -34.79 5.77 -23.56
CA GLN A 576 -35.34 5.04 -22.42
C GLN A 576 -36.59 5.81 -21.99
N ASN A 577 -37.75 5.15 -22.10
CA ASN A 577 -39.02 5.66 -21.60
C ASN A 577 -38.83 6.08 -20.13
N LYS A 578 -38.88 7.39 -19.85
CA LYS A 578 -38.70 7.86 -18.49
C LYS A 578 -39.92 7.48 -17.65
N ILE A 579 -39.67 7.10 -16.41
CA ILE A 579 -40.72 6.85 -15.41
C ILE A 579 -40.77 8.06 -14.49
N TYR A 580 -41.92 8.71 -14.43
CA TYR A 580 -42.15 9.86 -13.57
C TYR A 580 -43.07 9.44 -12.42
N LEU A 581 -42.61 9.58 -11.17
CA LEU A 581 -43.47 9.38 -9.99
C LEU A 581 -44.37 10.61 -9.82
N VAL A 582 -45.66 10.40 -9.61
CA VAL A 582 -46.62 11.49 -9.37
C VAL A 582 -46.84 11.64 -7.87
N GLN A 583 -46.47 12.81 -7.35
CA GLN A 583 -46.62 13.19 -5.95
C GLN A 583 -47.70 14.28 -5.84
N ILE A 584 -48.66 14.08 -4.95
CA ILE A 584 -49.77 15.03 -4.73
C ILE A 584 -49.81 15.37 -3.24
N ASN A 585 -49.66 16.66 -2.89
CA ASN A 585 -49.56 17.18 -1.52
C ASN A 585 -48.60 16.34 -0.65
N GLY A 586 -47.38 16.15 -1.15
CA GLY A 586 -46.32 15.45 -0.43
C GLY A 586 -46.35 13.92 -0.49
N LYS A 587 -47.42 13.26 -0.97
CA LYS A 587 -47.51 11.78 -1.01
C LYS A 587 -47.46 11.23 -2.44
N ILE A 588 -46.71 10.16 -2.68
CA ILE A 588 -46.66 9.49 -3.98
C ILE A 588 -47.99 8.78 -4.24
N ARG A 589 -48.64 9.10 -5.35
CA ARG A 589 -49.98 8.60 -5.73
C ARG A 589 -49.99 7.72 -6.97
N GLY A 590 -48.88 7.66 -7.71
CA GLY A 590 -48.74 6.76 -8.86
C GLY A 590 -47.46 7.03 -9.66
N LYS A 591 -47.41 6.46 -10.86
CA LYS A 591 -46.32 6.65 -11.82
C LYS A 591 -46.88 6.86 -13.23
N ILE A 592 -46.17 7.64 -14.02
CA ILE A 592 -46.39 7.83 -15.46
C ILE A 592 -45.22 7.19 -16.19
N LEU A 593 -45.54 6.32 -17.13
CA LEU A 593 -44.58 5.78 -18.09
C LEU A 593 -44.67 6.65 -19.34
N GLU A 594 -43.54 7.15 -19.83
CA GLU A 594 -43.47 7.98 -21.05
C GLU A 594 -43.90 7.22 -22.34
N GLU A 595 -44.22 5.92 -22.22
CA GLU A 595 -44.82 5.10 -23.30
C GLU A 595 -46.14 5.66 -23.85
N ASN A 596 -46.83 6.51 -23.10
CA ASN A 596 -48.16 6.98 -23.44
C ASN A 596 -48.17 8.27 -24.27
N SER A 597 -47.40 8.39 -25.36
CA SER A 597 -47.57 9.47 -26.37
C SER A 597 -47.63 10.93 -25.82
N ILE A 598 -47.25 11.15 -24.56
CA ILE A 598 -47.48 12.41 -23.85
C ILE A 598 -46.14 13.08 -23.71
N ASN A 599 -46.05 14.27 -24.28
CA ASN A 599 -44.89 15.09 -24.09
C ASN A 599 -44.95 15.70 -22.69
N ILE A 600 -44.22 15.12 -21.74
CA ILE A 600 -44.17 15.61 -20.35
C ILE A 600 -43.60 17.03 -20.23
N LYS A 601 -42.92 17.53 -21.28
CA LYS A 601 -42.52 18.94 -21.39
C LYS A 601 -43.67 19.86 -21.82
N ASN A 602 -44.74 19.32 -22.39
CA ASN A 602 -45.96 20.06 -22.70
C ASN A 602 -46.86 20.09 -21.46
N ILE A 603 -46.81 21.21 -20.73
CA ILE A 603 -47.53 21.40 -19.47
C ILE A 603 -49.05 21.22 -19.66
N SER A 604 -49.62 21.69 -20.77
CA SER A 604 -51.06 21.62 -21.02
C SER A 604 -51.54 20.17 -21.21
N GLU A 605 -50.77 19.40 -21.97
CA GLU A 605 -51.04 17.98 -22.20
C GLU A 605 -50.88 17.15 -20.92
N LEU A 606 -49.81 17.43 -20.16
CA LEU A 606 -49.55 16.78 -18.89
C LEU A 606 -50.64 17.08 -17.85
N LYS A 607 -51.11 18.32 -17.74
CA LYS A 607 -52.22 18.70 -16.85
C LYS A 607 -53.47 17.90 -17.17
N LYS A 608 -53.87 17.84 -18.44
CA LYS A 608 -55.03 17.08 -18.89
C LYS A 608 -54.92 15.59 -18.57
N TYR A 609 -53.74 15.01 -18.77
CA TYR A 609 -53.49 13.62 -18.41
C TYR A 609 -53.61 13.38 -16.90
N LEU A 610 -53.04 14.27 -16.09
CA LEU A 610 -53.07 14.17 -14.63
C LEU A 610 -54.50 14.30 -14.10
N GLU A 611 -55.26 15.29 -14.56
CA GLU A 611 -56.66 15.49 -14.18
C GLU A 611 -57.54 14.29 -14.54
N ASN A 612 -57.27 13.62 -15.66
CA ASN A 612 -58.02 12.44 -16.08
C ASN A 612 -57.64 11.16 -15.32
N ASN A 613 -56.33 10.88 -15.18
CA ASN A 613 -55.85 9.61 -14.63
C ASN A 613 -55.70 9.63 -13.10
N PHE A 614 -55.59 10.81 -12.51
CA PHE A 614 -55.55 11.04 -11.07
C PHE A 614 -56.81 11.76 -10.57
N LYS A 615 -57.92 11.70 -11.32
CA LYS A 615 -59.17 12.45 -11.11
C LYS A 615 -59.69 12.48 -9.67
N LYS A 616 -59.58 11.37 -8.94
CA LYS A 616 -59.98 11.28 -7.52
C LYS A 616 -59.27 12.27 -6.59
N TYR A 617 -58.13 12.83 -7.00
CA TYR A 617 -57.37 13.81 -6.24
C TYR A 617 -57.64 15.26 -6.66
N PHE A 618 -58.37 15.48 -7.75
CA PHE A 618 -58.67 16.81 -8.31
C PHE A 618 -60.11 17.28 -8.06
N GLN A 619 -60.93 16.47 -7.37
CA GLN A 619 -62.34 16.74 -7.06
C GLN A 619 -62.50 18.13 -6.42
N ASP A 620 -62.95 19.09 -7.23
CA ASP A 620 -63.26 20.50 -6.90
C ASP A 620 -62.07 21.45 -6.69
N LYS A 621 -60.84 21.02 -7.01
CA LYS A 621 -59.64 21.86 -6.92
C LYS A 621 -59.10 22.20 -8.31
N SER A 622 -59.41 23.40 -8.79
CA SER A 622 -58.97 23.91 -10.09
C SER A 622 -57.60 24.61 -10.05
N ASP A 623 -57.14 25.03 -8.87
CA ASP A 623 -55.92 25.84 -8.73
C ASP A 623 -54.80 25.06 -8.00
N TYR A 624 -53.77 24.66 -8.75
CA TYR A 624 -52.63 23.88 -8.25
C TYR A 624 -51.32 24.28 -8.92
N LYS A 625 -50.21 24.12 -8.18
CA LYS A 625 -48.85 24.27 -8.70
C LYS A 625 -48.33 22.92 -9.16
N LEU A 626 -47.88 22.86 -10.42
CA LEU A 626 -47.24 21.68 -11.01
C LEU A 626 -45.74 21.92 -11.20
N ARG A 627 -44.90 21.01 -10.70
CA ARG A 627 -43.44 21.07 -10.83
C ARG A 627 -42.88 19.72 -11.27
N ILE A 628 -41.91 19.72 -12.18
CA ILE A 628 -41.19 18.51 -12.59
C ILE A 628 -39.77 18.58 -12.02
N ILE A 629 -39.41 17.59 -11.20
CA ILE A 629 -38.11 17.52 -10.52
C ILE A 629 -37.23 16.48 -11.19
N LYS A 630 -36.11 16.95 -11.77
CA LYS A 630 -35.00 16.13 -12.29
C LYS A 630 -35.44 15.01 -13.24
N ASP A 631 -36.46 15.24 -14.06
CA ASP A 631 -37.03 14.25 -14.98
C ASP A 631 -37.41 12.91 -14.32
N LYS A 632 -37.82 12.95 -13.04
CA LYS A 632 -38.13 11.76 -12.24
C LYS A 632 -39.40 11.86 -11.41
N ILE A 633 -39.79 13.06 -10.99
CA ILE A 633 -40.96 13.26 -10.12
C ILE A 633 -41.79 14.43 -10.65
N ILE A 634 -43.10 14.25 -10.74
CA ILE A 634 -44.10 15.29 -11.01
C ILE A 634 -44.81 15.59 -9.70
N VAL A 635 -44.67 16.82 -9.22
CA VAL A 635 -45.22 17.29 -7.95
C VAL A 635 -46.42 18.18 -8.23
N ILE A 636 -47.52 17.89 -7.54
CA ILE A 636 -48.78 18.64 -7.59
C ILE A 636 -49.07 19.10 -6.16
N ASP A 637 -49.02 20.42 -5.97
CA ASP A 637 -49.38 21.05 -4.71
C ASP A 637 -50.65 21.86 -4.96
N PHE A 638 -51.77 21.40 -4.40
CA PHE A 638 -53.00 22.18 -4.41
C PHE A 638 -52.83 23.41 -3.52
N LYS A 639 -53.37 24.56 -3.93
CA LYS A 639 -53.42 25.73 -3.06
C LYS A 639 -54.29 25.48 -1.84
#